data_AF-A0A5E9AAI6-F1
#
_entry.id   AF-A0A5E9AAI6-F1
#
_cell.length_a   1.000
_cell.length_b   1.000
_cell.length_c   1.000
_cell.angle_alpha   90.00
_cell.angle_beta   90.00
_cell.angle_gamma   90.00
#
_symmetry.space_group_name_H-M   'P 1'
#
loop_
_entity.id
_entity.type
_entity.pdbx_description
1 polymer ?
#
loop_
_entity_poly.entity_id
_entity_poly.type
_entity_poly.pdbx_seq_one_letter_code
_entity_poly.pdbx_strand_id
1 'polypeptide(L)'
;IGPATAFALLGVIGVATIGASLVHGLALAGIGLVGAMVTPALVASQAPNPWALFVYLAIVLAASAATARIRDWKALMAAAFAGTGIWTILYMVDAPDVNLAAVLFISLATLAVLALVWLAPFLTAGRDEAARGFDWPSIVPGFFIALSAIGLSVDPAFASAGDTLHGAVLLAALVAVALHRPRALPLVFAAGIATVLIYLGIIPPATIGADALDVGLDAQPLASSDTLTFRIGIALGLVFLAAGFWAARRFAATVPTRAACWAAWGVIAPLVVLTALWLTFGDIDRDLGYALPALLLMLVFATGGERIARAEQPPLTGGPAVSFALGGAGIAGLLMLHMAFGSGWTTVLLGAAAIPPTLATRWRSYPVLGWIAVGAAVAVLGRVAFDPTIVGAAFLSRTPVFNWLLPGYGVPALAFGFAAWQLARTTSGRPHLVMEAASALFTLLTIAMLVRHAMHGGVIDTGAVTLAEQAIYTLITLGASAILVAIDMRSPSSVLRYGSIAAGVVSAGLIAIQHFVVLNPLLTDESTGTIPVFNLLFLAYLLPAVAAGALALYVRDKRPRWYAAMLALIAALLAFAYATLSVRRLFKGEFIALWSGLGQLETYTYSALWLAIGVALLTAGVWLKSQVLRIASAVLIAVAVVKVFLFDMSELEGVLRALSFIGLGAVLIGIGLFYQRLLTRAARDKTENLQEQVDSRE
;
A
#
# COMPACT_ATOMS: atom_id res chain seq x y z
N ILE A 1 17.93 48.59 -43.56
CA ILE A 1 18.58 47.26 -43.79
C ILE A 1 17.46 46.23 -43.81
N GLY A 2 17.40 45.33 -44.79
CA GLY A 2 16.34 44.31 -44.80
C GLY A 2 16.48 43.36 -43.60
N PRO A 3 15.39 42.75 -43.10
CA PRO A 3 15.42 41.91 -41.89
C PRO A 3 16.49 40.81 -41.96
N ALA A 4 16.58 40.10 -43.09
CA ALA A 4 17.58 39.05 -43.29
C ALA A 4 19.04 39.55 -43.19
N THR A 5 19.34 40.70 -43.81
CA THR A 5 20.66 41.34 -43.71
C THR A 5 20.98 41.88 -42.31
N ALA A 6 19.98 42.34 -41.57
CA ALA A 6 20.15 42.76 -40.17
C ALA A 6 20.46 41.55 -39.27
N PHE A 7 19.70 40.46 -39.41
CA PHE A 7 19.96 39.19 -38.71
C PHE A 7 21.36 38.64 -38.98
N ALA A 8 21.80 38.68 -40.24
CA ALA A 8 23.14 38.22 -40.61
C ALA A 8 24.25 39.08 -39.95
N LEU A 9 24.16 40.41 -40.02
CA LEU A 9 25.16 41.31 -39.44
C LEU A 9 25.23 41.21 -37.92
N LEU A 10 24.08 41.19 -37.23
CA LEU A 10 24.04 41.01 -35.78
C LEU A 10 24.52 39.63 -35.35
N GLY A 11 24.27 38.59 -36.15
CA GLY A 11 24.80 37.25 -35.91
C GLY A 11 26.32 37.21 -35.96
N VAL A 12 26.92 37.83 -36.99
CA VAL A 12 28.37 37.95 -37.11
C VAL A 12 28.97 38.71 -35.93
N ILE A 13 28.36 39.82 -35.51
CA ILE A 13 28.83 40.60 -34.35
C ILE A 13 28.71 39.79 -33.04
N GLY A 14 27.59 39.08 -32.84
CA GLY A 14 27.37 38.20 -31.68
C GLY A 14 28.39 37.06 -31.62
N VAL A 15 28.66 36.40 -32.75
CA VAL A 15 29.70 35.35 -32.82
C VAL A 15 31.09 35.94 -32.59
N ALA A 16 31.40 37.11 -33.15
CA ALA A 16 32.70 37.78 -32.96
C ALA A 16 32.94 38.19 -31.50
N THR A 17 31.91 38.68 -30.80
CA THR A 17 31.99 39.04 -29.37
C THR A 17 32.12 37.80 -28.48
N ILE A 18 31.39 36.73 -28.80
CA ILE A 18 31.57 35.41 -28.15
C ILE A 18 32.99 34.89 -28.38
N GLY A 19 33.56 35.04 -29.59
CA GLY A 19 34.95 34.70 -29.88
C GLY A 19 35.96 35.53 -29.09
N ALA A 20 35.79 36.85 -29.02
CA ALA A 20 36.63 37.76 -28.26
C ALA A 20 36.61 37.49 -26.74
N SER A 21 35.55 36.87 -26.23
CA SER A 21 35.42 36.48 -24.83
C SER A 21 36.41 35.42 -24.37
N LEU A 22 36.99 34.64 -25.28
CA LEU A 22 38.02 33.64 -24.96
C LEU A 22 39.27 34.27 -24.30
N VAL A 23 39.48 35.58 -24.51
CA VAL A 23 40.56 36.38 -23.92
C VAL A 23 40.11 37.06 -22.62
N HIS A 24 38.85 37.49 -22.52
CA HIS A 24 38.37 38.41 -21.46
C HIS A 24 37.48 37.75 -20.38
N GLY A 25 37.14 36.46 -20.50
CA GLY A 25 36.49 35.67 -19.45
C GLY A 25 34.96 35.50 -19.59
N LEU A 26 34.37 34.76 -18.63
CA LEU A 26 32.98 34.28 -18.67
C LEU A 26 31.93 35.40 -18.74
N ALA A 27 32.17 36.53 -18.08
CA ALA A 27 31.22 37.64 -18.04
C ALA A 27 30.96 38.25 -19.43
N LEU A 28 32.00 38.45 -20.23
CA LEU A 28 31.86 38.99 -21.59
C LEU A 28 31.15 38.00 -22.52
N ALA A 29 31.41 36.70 -22.35
CA ALA A 29 30.73 35.64 -23.08
C ALA A 29 29.22 35.61 -22.76
N GLY A 30 28.86 35.78 -21.49
CA GLY A 30 27.48 35.88 -21.04
C GLY A 30 26.76 37.10 -21.62
N ILE A 31 27.40 38.27 -21.62
CA ILE A 31 26.83 39.50 -22.23
C ILE A 31 26.64 39.31 -23.73
N GLY A 32 27.61 38.73 -24.44
CA GLY A 32 27.51 38.43 -25.87
C GLY A 32 26.35 37.48 -26.18
N LEU A 33 26.17 36.43 -25.36
CA LEU A 33 25.05 35.51 -25.47
C LEU A 33 23.70 36.22 -25.25
N VAL A 34 23.57 37.03 -24.20
CA VAL A 34 22.34 37.79 -23.93
C VAL A 34 22.03 38.74 -25.08
N GLY A 35 23.01 39.48 -25.58
CA GLY A 35 22.83 40.37 -26.74
C GLY A 35 22.37 39.62 -27.99
N ALA A 36 22.96 38.45 -28.26
CA ALA A 36 22.54 37.59 -29.37
C ALA A 36 21.11 37.04 -29.16
N MET A 37 20.71 36.69 -27.94
CA MET A 37 19.36 36.19 -27.65
C MET A 37 18.29 37.29 -27.67
N VAL A 38 18.64 38.54 -27.38
CA VAL A 38 17.71 39.69 -27.43
C VAL A 38 17.55 40.24 -28.85
N THR A 39 18.57 40.07 -29.70
CA THR A 39 18.59 40.57 -31.08
C THR A 39 17.31 40.30 -31.87
N PRO A 40 16.76 39.07 -31.90
CA PRO A 40 15.57 38.80 -32.70
C PRO A 40 14.33 39.57 -32.26
N ALA A 41 14.20 39.87 -30.96
CA ALA A 41 13.08 40.66 -30.44
C ALA A 41 13.13 42.13 -30.89
N LEU A 42 14.31 42.63 -31.27
CA LEU A 42 14.51 44.00 -31.73
C LEU A 42 14.26 44.16 -33.24
N VAL A 43 14.12 43.07 -33.99
CA VAL A 43 13.91 43.09 -35.44
C VAL A 43 12.41 42.97 -35.75
N ALA A 44 11.73 44.12 -35.87
CA ALA A 44 10.34 44.15 -36.33
C ALA A 44 10.25 43.83 -37.83
N SER A 45 9.39 42.87 -38.20
CA SER A 45 9.10 42.51 -39.60
C SER A 45 7.59 42.42 -39.84
N GLN A 46 7.13 42.93 -40.97
CA GLN A 46 5.73 42.80 -41.42
C GLN A 46 5.41 41.38 -41.94
N ALA A 47 6.43 40.58 -42.23
CA ALA A 47 6.32 39.16 -42.58
C ALA A 47 7.31 38.36 -41.71
N PRO A 48 6.87 37.79 -40.58
CA PRO A 48 7.72 36.96 -39.72
C PRO A 48 8.24 35.74 -40.47
N ASN A 49 9.56 35.47 -40.40
CA ASN A 49 10.17 34.29 -41.02
C ASN A 49 10.80 33.40 -39.95
N PRO A 50 10.14 32.29 -39.56
CA PRO A 50 10.61 31.37 -38.52
C PRO A 50 11.97 30.72 -38.86
N TRP A 51 12.22 30.45 -40.14
CA TRP A 51 13.48 29.85 -40.58
C TRP A 51 14.67 30.77 -40.35
N ALA A 52 14.52 32.06 -40.63
CA ALA A 52 15.59 33.03 -40.39
C ALA A 52 15.93 33.12 -38.89
N LEU A 53 14.92 33.13 -38.03
CA LEU A 53 15.07 33.12 -36.57
C LEU A 53 15.81 31.87 -36.09
N PHE A 54 15.32 30.68 -36.44
CA PHE A 54 15.85 29.44 -35.89
C PHE A 54 17.22 29.06 -36.47
N VAL A 55 17.51 29.39 -37.73
CA VAL A 55 18.88 29.25 -38.28
C VAL A 55 19.84 30.19 -37.55
N TYR A 56 19.44 31.43 -37.29
CA TYR A 56 20.23 32.36 -36.49
C TYR A 56 20.52 31.81 -35.09
N LEU A 57 19.49 31.35 -34.37
CA LEU A 57 19.64 30.79 -33.03
C LEU A 57 20.52 29.54 -33.01
N ALA A 58 20.40 28.66 -34.02
CA ALA A 58 21.24 27.48 -34.14
C ALA A 58 22.74 27.84 -34.30
N ILE A 59 23.06 28.88 -35.09
CA ILE A 59 24.43 29.37 -35.25
C ILE A 59 24.96 29.94 -33.93
N VAL A 60 24.17 30.78 -33.25
CA VAL A 60 24.54 31.36 -31.95
C VAL A 60 24.76 30.27 -30.91
N LEU A 61 23.90 29.25 -30.88
CA LEU A 61 24.00 28.11 -29.99
C LEU A 61 25.27 27.30 -30.26
N ALA A 62 25.57 26.99 -31.52
CA ALA A 62 26.78 26.26 -31.90
C ALA A 62 28.05 27.04 -31.54
N ALA A 63 28.08 28.35 -31.80
CA ALA A 63 29.21 29.22 -31.45
C ALA A 63 29.40 29.32 -29.92
N SER A 64 28.30 29.45 -29.17
CA SER A 64 28.32 29.46 -27.70
C SER A 64 28.77 28.13 -27.12
N ALA A 65 28.35 27.02 -27.73
CA ALA A 65 28.78 25.69 -27.32
C ALA A 65 30.28 25.47 -27.58
N ALA A 66 30.78 25.89 -28.74
CA ALA A 66 32.21 25.80 -29.06
C ALA A 66 33.07 26.60 -28.07
N THR A 67 32.67 27.82 -27.72
CA THR A 67 33.42 28.65 -26.76
C THR A 67 33.29 28.15 -25.32
N ALA A 68 32.09 27.83 -24.87
CA ALA A 68 31.85 27.25 -23.55
C ALA A 68 32.67 25.97 -23.37
N ARG A 69 32.82 25.17 -24.43
CA ARG A 69 33.53 23.89 -24.40
C ARG A 69 35.03 24.05 -24.16
N ILE A 70 35.67 25.06 -24.74
CA ILE A 70 37.11 25.31 -24.59
C ILE A 70 37.47 25.56 -23.11
N ARG A 71 36.62 26.29 -22.38
CA ARG A 71 36.85 26.67 -20.97
C ARG A 71 36.02 25.87 -19.96
N ASP A 72 35.26 24.87 -20.39
CA ASP A 72 34.29 24.08 -19.59
C ASP A 72 33.27 24.95 -18.81
N TRP A 73 32.78 26.02 -19.45
CA TRP A 73 31.80 26.93 -18.87
C TRP A 73 30.38 26.36 -18.94
N LYS A 74 30.07 25.43 -18.04
CA LYS A 74 28.78 24.72 -17.97
C LYS A 74 27.58 25.67 -17.84
N ALA A 75 27.72 26.73 -17.06
CA ALA A 75 26.67 27.74 -16.89
C ALA A 75 26.36 28.51 -18.19
N LEU A 76 27.39 28.84 -18.97
CA LEU A 76 27.22 29.50 -20.27
C LEU A 76 26.50 28.58 -21.26
N MET A 77 26.88 27.29 -21.31
CA MET A 77 26.20 26.31 -22.17
C MET A 77 24.73 26.13 -21.77
N ALA A 78 24.46 26.00 -20.46
CA ALA A 78 23.09 25.91 -19.96
C ALA A 78 22.26 27.15 -20.30
N ALA A 79 22.83 28.35 -20.18
CA ALA A 79 22.18 29.59 -20.58
C ALA A 79 21.90 29.65 -22.09
N ALA A 80 22.81 29.16 -22.93
CA ALA A 80 22.62 29.13 -24.38
C ALA A 80 21.49 28.16 -24.78
N PHE A 81 21.43 26.99 -24.15
CA PHE A 81 20.30 26.08 -24.30
C PHE A 81 18.99 26.69 -23.80
N ALA A 82 19.01 27.38 -22.66
CA ALA A 82 17.82 28.02 -22.11
C ALA A 82 17.30 29.11 -23.04
N GLY A 83 18.17 29.99 -23.55
CA GLY A 83 17.77 31.04 -24.49
C GLY A 83 17.12 30.47 -25.76
N THR A 84 17.71 29.42 -26.33
CA THR A 84 17.16 28.75 -27.52
C THR A 84 15.81 28.07 -27.21
N GLY A 85 15.71 27.41 -26.05
CA GLY A 85 14.48 26.76 -25.59
C GLY A 85 13.35 27.74 -25.31
N ILE A 86 13.64 28.87 -24.64
CA ILE A 86 12.67 29.94 -24.38
C ILE A 86 12.10 30.49 -25.68
N TRP A 87 12.96 30.79 -26.67
CA TRP A 87 12.50 31.24 -27.99
C TRP A 87 11.61 30.21 -28.69
N THR A 88 11.93 28.92 -28.54
CA THR A 88 11.13 27.84 -29.14
C THR A 88 9.72 27.80 -28.52
N ILE A 89 9.61 27.89 -27.19
CA ILE A 89 8.32 27.88 -26.50
C ILE A 89 7.53 29.16 -26.78
N LEU A 90 8.17 30.34 -26.73
CA LEU A 90 7.51 31.61 -27.05
C LEU A 90 6.92 31.57 -28.46
N TYR A 91 7.67 31.05 -29.43
CA TYR A 91 7.18 30.90 -30.80
C TYR A 91 5.98 29.95 -30.88
N MET A 92 6.00 28.82 -30.16
CA MET A 92 4.88 27.87 -30.16
C MET A 92 3.60 28.43 -29.50
N VAL A 93 3.74 29.35 -28.55
CA VAL A 93 2.61 29.93 -27.81
C VAL A 93 2.00 31.15 -28.52
N ASP A 94 2.83 31.98 -29.14
CA ASP A 94 2.40 33.30 -29.67
C ASP A 94 2.13 33.28 -31.18
N ALA A 95 2.71 32.34 -31.93
CA ALA A 95 2.53 32.31 -33.38
C ALA A 95 1.14 31.75 -33.77
N PRO A 96 0.35 32.46 -34.60
CA PRO A 96 -0.97 32.00 -35.02
C PRO A 96 -0.91 30.74 -35.91
N ASP A 97 0.14 30.59 -36.72
CA ASP A 97 0.42 29.41 -37.53
C ASP A 97 1.86 28.91 -37.25
N VAL A 98 1.98 27.89 -36.39
CA VAL A 98 3.29 27.37 -36.00
C VAL A 98 3.91 26.55 -37.14
N ASN A 99 5.02 27.04 -37.71
CA ASN A 99 5.87 26.25 -38.61
C ASN A 99 6.63 25.13 -37.87
N LEU A 100 6.08 23.92 -37.91
CA LEU A 100 6.59 22.74 -37.21
C LEU A 100 7.95 22.26 -37.70
N ALA A 101 8.20 22.37 -39.01
CA ALA A 101 9.49 21.98 -39.58
C ALA A 101 10.63 22.82 -38.99
N ALA A 102 10.37 24.11 -38.73
CA ALA A 102 11.31 25.01 -38.09
C ALA A 102 11.52 24.67 -36.60
N VAL A 103 10.47 24.28 -35.87
CA VAL A 103 10.53 23.82 -34.47
C VAL A 103 11.31 22.49 -34.35
N LEU A 104 11.05 21.53 -35.24
CA LEU A 104 11.83 20.30 -35.32
C LEU A 104 13.29 20.60 -35.63
N PHE A 105 13.56 21.47 -36.61
CA PHE A 105 14.90 21.85 -36.99
C PHE A 105 15.70 22.39 -35.80
N ILE A 106 15.17 23.38 -35.06
CA ILE A 106 15.91 23.96 -33.93
C ILE A 106 16.09 22.97 -32.77
N SER A 107 15.11 22.12 -32.52
CA SER A 107 15.18 21.10 -31.48
C SER A 107 16.24 20.04 -31.81
N LEU A 108 16.27 19.56 -33.06
CA LEU A 108 17.29 18.62 -33.55
C LEU A 108 18.67 19.28 -33.62
N ALA A 109 18.77 20.55 -34.03
CA ALA A 109 20.01 21.31 -34.01
C ALA A 109 20.55 21.45 -32.58
N THR A 110 19.67 21.71 -31.61
CA THR A 110 19.99 21.79 -30.19
C THR A 110 20.57 20.47 -29.67
N LEU A 111 19.92 19.35 -30.01
CA LEU A 111 20.40 18.00 -29.71
C LEU A 111 21.73 17.66 -30.40
N ALA A 112 21.89 18.07 -31.66
CA ALA A 112 23.14 17.89 -32.40
C ALA A 112 24.28 18.69 -31.77
N VAL A 113 24.05 19.95 -31.37
CA VAL A 113 25.06 20.76 -30.67
C VAL A 113 25.43 20.12 -29.33
N LEU A 114 24.45 19.67 -28.56
CA LEU A 114 24.69 18.94 -27.31
C LEU A 114 25.55 17.68 -27.55
N ALA A 115 25.17 16.87 -28.53
CA ALA A 115 25.79 15.57 -28.77
C ALA A 115 27.15 15.65 -29.47
N LEU A 116 27.31 16.55 -30.43
CA LEU A 116 28.47 16.59 -31.33
C LEU A 116 29.46 17.69 -30.99
N VAL A 117 29.05 18.74 -30.28
CA VAL A 117 29.94 19.86 -29.88
C VAL A 117 30.23 19.81 -28.39
N TRP A 118 29.20 19.87 -27.54
CA TRP A 118 29.38 19.92 -26.09
C TRP A 118 29.90 18.59 -25.52
N LEU A 119 29.29 17.46 -25.87
CA LEU A 119 29.67 16.13 -25.36
C LEU A 119 30.63 15.35 -26.27
N ALA A 120 31.37 16.04 -27.15
CA ALA A 120 32.30 15.40 -28.09
C ALA A 120 33.50 14.71 -27.38
N PRO A 121 33.87 13.46 -27.76
CA PRO A 121 34.83 12.64 -27.02
C PRO A 121 36.29 12.98 -27.33
N PHE A 122 36.57 13.51 -28.52
CA PHE A 122 37.93 13.79 -29.01
C PHE A 122 38.68 14.84 -28.17
N LEU A 123 37.95 15.66 -27.40
CA LEU A 123 38.50 16.68 -26.49
C LEU A 123 38.29 16.33 -25.00
N THR A 124 37.70 15.18 -24.67
CA THR A 124 37.53 14.70 -23.27
C THR A 124 38.45 13.55 -22.88
N ALA A 125 39.25 13.03 -23.80
CA ALA A 125 40.25 11.99 -23.52
C ALA A 125 41.17 12.45 -22.37
N GLY A 126 40.98 11.87 -21.19
CA GLY A 126 41.69 12.22 -19.94
C GLY A 126 40.84 12.91 -18.85
N ARG A 127 39.74 13.60 -19.19
CA ARG A 127 38.83 14.25 -18.21
C ARG A 127 37.57 13.43 -17.89
N ASP A 128 37.18 12.51 -18.78
CA ASP A 128 35.95 11.72 -18.66
C ASP A 128 36.08 10.48 -17.76
N GLU A 129 37.28 9.94 -17.54
CA GLU A 129 37.50 8.76 -16.69
C GLU A 129 37.22 9.06 -15.19
N ALA A 130 37.32 10.33 -14.77
CA ALA A 130 37.10 10.74 -13.38
C ALA A 130 35.62 11.06 -13.07
N ALA A 131 34.78 11.39 -14.06
CA ALA A 131 33.44 11.90 -13.82
C ALA A 131 32.36 10.82 -13.96
N ARG A 132 32.11 10.06 -12.88
CA ARG A 132 31.05 9.03 -12.80
C ARG A 132 29.61 9.57 -12.90
N GLY A 133 29.41 10.89 -12.99
CA GLY A 133 28.11 11.57 -12.99
C GLY A 133 27.51 11.88 -14.37
N PHE A 134 26.33 12.51 -14.37
CA PHE A 134 25.69 13.05 -15.57
C PHE A 134 26.12 14.50 -15.83
N ASP A 135 25.87 15.00 -17.04
CA ASP A 135 26.14 16.39 -17.42
C ASP A 135 24.93 17.29 -17.12
N TRP A 136 25.02 18.18 -16.13
CA TRP A 136 23.87 18.98 -15.71
C TRP A 136 23.35 19.97 -16.77
N PRO A 137 24.18 20.61 -17.64
CA PRO A 137 23.67 21.43 -18.74
C PRO A 137 22.70 20.71 -19.67
N SER A 138 22.82 19.38 -19.81
CA SER A 138 21.90 18.57 -20.62
C SER A 138 20.45 18.52 -20.08
N ILE A 139 20.21 18.90 -18.82
CA ILE A 139 18.85 19.02 -18.27
C ILE A 139 18.05 20.07 -19.04
N VAL A 140 18.68 21.20 -19.38
CA VAL A 140 18.01 22.35 -20.00
C VAL A 140 17.41 22.02 -21.37
N PRO A 141 18.17 21.51 -22.38
CA PRO A 141 17.58 21.12 -23.65
C PRO A 141 16.61 19.95 -23.48
N GLY A 142 16.85 19.02 -22.53
CA GLY A 142 15.89 17.97 -22.20
C GLY A 142 14.53 18.53 -21.80
N PHE A 143 14.50 19.48 -20.86
CA PHE A 143 13.29 20.13 -20.37
C PHE A 143 12.52 20.85 -21.49
N PHE A 144 13.17 21.73 -22.25
CA PHE A 144 12.49 22.51 -23.28
C PHE A 144 12.00 21.66 -24.47
N ILE A 145 12.76 20.65 -24.88
CA ILE A 145 12.35 19.75 -25.96
C ILE A 145 11.23 18.83 -25.48
N ALA A 146 11.27 18.35 -24.24
CA ALA A 146 10.16 17.60 -23.64
C ALA A 146 8.87 18.44 -23.55
N LEU A 147 8.98 19.71 -23.12
CA LEU A 147 7.85 20.62 -23.08
C LEU A 147 7.27 20.89 -24.48
N SER A 148 8.15 21.08 -25.48
CA SER A 148 7.75 21.22 -26.88
C SER A 148 7.05 19.95 -27.38
N ALA A 149 7.56 18.77 -27.07
CA ALA A 149 6.94 17.50 -27.43
C ALA A 149 5.56 17.30 -26.78
N ILE A 150 5.39 17.73 -25.53
CA ILE A 150 4.08 17.71 -24.83
C ILE A 150 3.12 18.66 -25.55
N GLY A 151 3.50 19.91 -25.78
CA GLY A 151 2.64 20.89 -26.48
C GLY A 151 2.19 20.41 -27.85
N LEU A 152 3.12 19.84 -28.64
CA LEU A 152 2.81 19.26 -29.95
C LEU A 152 1.91 18.01 -29.91
N SER A 153 1.85 17.32 -28.77
CA SER A 153 1.09 16.07 -28.63
C SER A 153 -0.28 16.27 -27.99
N VAL A 154 -0.47 17.39 -27.27
CA VAL A 154 -1.62 17.62 -26.39
C VAL A 154 -2.51 18.75 -26.91
N ASP A 155 -1.97 19.78 -27.55
CA ASP A 155 -2.81 20.90 -27.97
C ASP A 155 -3.84 20.43 -29.02
N PRO A 156 -5.15 20.66 -28.82
CA PRO A 156 -6.19 20.26 -29.79
C PRO A 156 -5.98 20.87 -31.18
N ALA A 157 -5.39 22.07 -31.27
CA ALA A 157 -5.08 22.72 -32.53
C ALA A 157 -4.01 21.94 -33.31
N PHE A 158 -2.93 21.51 -32.64
CA PHE A 158 -1.84 20.74 -33.25
C PHE A 158 -2.21 19.26 -33.46
N ALA A 159 -3.00 18.67 -32.56
CA ALA A 159 -3.41 17.27 -32.65
C ALA A 159 -4.29 17.00 -33.90
N SER A 160 -5.17 17.93 -34.26
CA SER A 160 -6.06 17.82 -35.43
C SER A 160 -5.32 17.90 -36.78
N ALA A 161 -4.11 18.46 -36.81
CA ALA A 161 -3.30 18.61 -38.02
C ALA A 161 -2.33 17.43 -38.29
N GLY A 162 -2.27 16.42 -37.40
CA GLY A 162 -1.38 15.26 -37.53
C GLY A 162 0.01 15.45 -36.89
N ASP A 163 0.16 16.47 -36.04
CA ASP A 163 1.46 16.96 -35.56
C ASP A 163 2.03 16.18 -34.38
N THR A 164 1.25 15.27 -33.80
CA THR A 164 1.66 14.32 -32.76
C THR A 164 2.89 13.50 -33.16
N LEU A 165 3.10 13.26 -34.46
CA LEU A 165 4.29 12.61 -35.00
C LEU A 165 5.58 13.41 -34.73
N HIS A 166 5.52 14.74 -34.80
CA HIS A 166 6.69 15.61 -34.57
C HIS A 166 7.12 15.53 -33.11
N GLY A 167 6.17 15.56 -32.17
CA GLY A 167 6.43 15.32 -30.75
C GLY A 167 7.08 13.95 -30.50
N ALA A 168 6.56 12.89 -31.13
CA ALA A 168 7.14 11.55 -31.01
C ALA A 168 8.58 11.46 -31.54
N VAL A 169 8.88 12.13 -32.66
CA VAL A 169 10.24 12.20 -33.22
C VAL A 169 11.20 12.89 -32.24
N LEU A 170 10.77 13.97 -31.59
CA LEU A 170 11.58 14.67 -30.58
C LEU A 170 11.89 13.77 -29.38
N LEU A 171 10.89 13.02 -28.88
CA LEU A 171 11.09 12.06 -27.79
C LEU A 171 12.04 10.94 -28.18
N ALA A 172 11.90 10.39 -29.40
CA ALA A 172 12.82 9.39 -29.92
C ALA A 172 14.24 9.94 -30.10
N ALA A 173 14.39 11.20 -30.54
CA ALA A 173 15.67 11.87 -30.69
C ALA A 173 16.37 12.10 -29.33
N LEU A 174 15.63 12.47 -28.28
CA LEU A 174 16.15 12.59 -26.92
C LEU A 174 16.73 11.25 -26.43
N VAL A 175 15.98 10.15 -26.63
CA VAL A 175 16.43 8.79 -26.29
C VAL A 175 17.67 8.40 -27.09
N ALA A 176 17.68 8.64 -28.40
CA ALA A 176 18.81 8.33 -29.28
C ALA A 176 20.09 9.07 -28.88
N VAL A 177 20.00 10.37 -28.55
CA VAL A 177 21.15 11.15 -28.08
C VAL A 177 21.65 10.65 -26.73
N ALA A 178 20.77 10.30 -25.81
CA ALA A 178 21.16 9.72 -24.52
C ALA A 178 21.87 8.36 -24.69
N LEU A 179 21.43 7.52 -25.64
CA LEU A 179 22.11 6.26 -25.97
C LEU A 179 23.50 6.49 -26.55
N HIS A 180 23.62 7.47 -27.45
CA HIS A 180 24.88 7.80 -28.09
C HIS A 180 25.87 8.47 -27.11
N ARG A 181 25.37 9.30 -26.20
CA ARG A 181 26.14 10.07 -25.21
C ARG A 181 25.75 9.68 -23.78
N PRO A 182 26.51 8.77 -23.13
CA PRO A 182 26.15 8.27 -21.80
C PRO A 182 26.06 9.33 -20.68
N ARG A 183 26.69 10.50 -20.88
CA ARG A 183 26.62 11.64 -19.93
C ARG A 183 25.30 12.42 -20.03
N ALA A 184 24.56 12.31 -21.13
CA ALA A 184 23.27 12.96 -21.38
C ALA A 184 22.08 12.18 -20.80
N LEU A 185 22.28 11.52 -19.65
CA LEU A 185 21.24 10.75 -18.97
C LEU A 185 19.94 11.53 -18.69
N PRO A 186 19.97 12.84 -18.36
CA PRO A 186 18.75 13.64 -18.15
C PRO A 186 17.79 13.64 -19.34
N LEU A 187 18.26 13.45 -20.57
CA LEU A 187 17.38 13.42 -21.75
C LEU A 187 16.43 12.21 -21.72
N VAL A 188 16.84 11.07 -21.15
CA VAL A 188 15.95 9.89 -20.99
C VAL A 188 14.85 10.20 -19.99
N PHE A 189 15.18 10.90 -18.90
CA PHE A 189 14.19 11.33 -17.92
C PHE A 189 13.22 12.32 -18.54
N ALA A 190 13.71 13.31 -19.28
CA ALA A 190 12.86 14.27 -19.97
C ALA A 190 11.91 13.59 -20.96
N ALA A 191 12.43 12.70 -21.81
CA ALA A 191 11.62 11.95 -22.77
C ALA A 191 10.61 11.02 -22.09
N GLY A 192 11.03 10.32 -21.02
CA GLY A 192 10.19 9.41 -20.26
C GLY A 192 9.06 10.12 -19.54
N ILE A 193 9.36 11.22 -18.83
CA ILE A 193 8.35 12.05 -18.14
C ILE A 193 7.35 12.61 -19.14
N ALA A 194 7.81 13.19 -20.26
CA ALA A 194 6.92 13.70 -21.29
C ALA A 194 6.01 12.61 -21.85
N THR A 195 6.56 11.42 -22.16
CA THR A 195 5.76 10.28 -22.62
C THR A 195 4.70 9.89 -21.58
N VAL A 196 5.09 9.76 -20.30
CA VAL A 196 4.13 9.43 -19.23
C VAL A 196 3.04 10.48 -19.10
N LEU A 197 3.38 11.77 -19.13
CA LEU A 197 2.40 12.86 -19.02
C LEU A 197 1.43 12.87 -20.22
N ILE A 198 1.95 12.70 -21.44
CA ILE A 198 1.11 12.64 -22.66
C ILE A 198 0.11 11.48 -22.56
N TYR A 199 0.55 10.28 -22.18
CA TYR A 199 -0.32 9.10 -22.13
C TYR A 199 -1.21 9.02 -20.88
N LEU A 200 -0.82 9.61 -19.75
CA LEU A 200 -1.76 9.75 -18.63
C LEU A 200 -2.85 10.79 -18.95
N GLY A 201 -2.52 11.84 -19.69
CA GLY A 201 -3.46 12.91 -20.07
C GLY A 201 -4.57 12.46 -21.03
N ILE A 202 -4.41 11.34 -21.75
CA ILE A 202 -5.47 10.81 -22.63
C ILE A 202 -6.52 9.98 -21.88
N ILE A 203 -6.25 9.57 -20.63
CA ILE A 203 -7.17 8.71 -19.88
C ILE A 203 -8.44 9.50 -19.54
N PRO A 204 -9.65 9.00 -19.87
CA PRO A 204 -10.87 9.71 -19.55
C PRO A 204 -11.06 9.85 -18.03
N PRO A 205 -11.35 11.05 -17.51
CA PRO A 205 -11.55 11.29 -16.07
C PRO A 205 -12.63 10.38 -15.46
N ALA A 206 -13.67 10.07 -16.25
CA ALA A 206 -14.76 9.20 -15.84
C ALA A 206 -14.32 7.75 -15.51
N THR A 207 -13.20 7.27 -16.07
CA THR A 207 -12.70 5.90 -15.82
C THR A 207 -11.96 5.75 -14.49
N ILE A 208 -11.52 6.85 -13.87
CA ILE A 208 -10.75 6.83 -12.62
C ILE A 208 -11.65 7.10 -11.38
N GLY A 209 -12.93 7.44 -11.59
CA GLY A 209 -13.81 7.94 -10.54
C GLY A 209 -13.45 9.39 -10.24
N ALA A 210 -14.29 10.31 -10.72
CA ALA A 210 -14.03 11.76 -10.73
C ALA A 210 -13.69 12.36 -9.35
N ASP A 211 -14.04 11.69 -8.25
CA ASP A 211 -13.88 12.22 -6.89
C ASP A 211 -12.51 11.92 -6.23
N ALA A 212 -11.75 10.94 -6.73
CA ALA A 212 -10.53 10.47 -6.05
C ALA A 212 -9.27 11.32 -6.33
N LEU A 213 -9.31 12.15 -7.37
CA LEU A 213 -8.19 12.96 -7.87
C LEU A 213 -8.60 14.40 -8.20
N ASP A 214 -9.69 14.90 -7.62
CA ASP A 214 -10.07 16.32 -7.72
C ASP A 214 -9.12 17.19 -6.87
N VAL A 215 -7.92 17.40 -7.41
CA VAL A 215 -6.91 18.34 -6.91
C VAL A 215 -7.11 19.70 -7.61
N GLY A 216 -8.36 20.11 -7.86
CA GLY A 216 -8.70 21.42 -8.40
C GLY A 216 -8.11 21.74 -9.78
N LEU A 217 -7.70 20.71 -10.52
CA LEU A 217 -7.35 20.79 -11.93
C LEU A 217 -8.56 20.25 -12.67
N ASP A 218 -9.36 21.14 -13.27
CA ASP A 218 -10.43 20.78 -14.21
C ASP A 218 -9.84 19.92 -15.35
N ALA A 219 -9.71 18.61 -15.11
CA ALA A 219 -9.09 17.68 -16.02
C ALA A 219 -10.11 17.31 -17.08
N GLN A 220 -10.36 18.19 -18.05
CA GLN A 220 -10.86 17.72 -19.34
C GLN A 220 -9.77 16.81 -19.96
N PRO A 221 -10.14 15.69 -20.61
CA PRO A 221 -9.17 14.83 -21.27
C PRO A 221 -8.33 15.66 -22.24
N LEU A 222 -7.01 15.53 -22.15
CA LEU A 222 -6.07 16.52 -22.68
C LEU A 222 -6.03 16.58 -24.23
N ALA A 223 -6.61 15.63 -25.00
CA ALA A 223 -6.76 15.72 -26.46
C ALA A 223 -7.61 14.57 -27.05
N SER A 224 -8.05 14.76 -28.31
CA SER A 224 -8.74 13.79 -29.17
C SER A 224 -7.97 12.48 -29.34
N SER A 225 -8.56 11.38 -28.89
CA SER A 225 -8.04 10.02 -28.99
C SER A 225 -8.23 9.44 -30.41
N ASP A 226 -7.25 9.65 -31.29
CA ASP A 226 -7.27 9.09 -32.66
C ASP A 226 -6.30 7.89 -32.83
N THR A 227 -6.52 7.09 -33.86
CA THR A 227 -5.72 5.91 -34.26
C THR A 227 -4.23 6.19 -34.44
N LEU A 228 -3.85 7.43 -34.78
CA LEU A 228 -2.44 7.85 -34.88
C LEU A 228 -1.75 7.85 -33.50
N THR A 229 -2.42 8.36 -32.46
CA THR A 229 -1.92 8.39 -31.08
C THR A 229 -1.67 6.99 -30.55
N PHE A 230 -2.57 6.05 -30.86
CA PHE A 230 -2.38 4.63 -30.54
C PHE A 230 -1.10 4.05 -31.16
N ARG A 231 -0.85 4.29 -32.46
CA ARG A 231 0.35 3.79 -33.17
C ARG A 231 1.63 4.43 -32.65
N ILE A 232 1.61 5.73 -32.37
CA ILE A 232 2.73 6.47 -31.79
C ILE A 232 3.09 5.89 -30.42
N GLY A 233 2.10 5.56 -29.60
CA GLY A 233 2.32 4.99 -28.27
C GLY A 233 3.06 3.68 -28.35
N ILE A 234 2.60 2.77 -29.22
CA ILE A 234 3.27 1.50 -29.47
C ILE A 234 4.73 1.74 -29.92
N ALA A 235 4.95 2.65 -30.88
CA ALA A 235 6.28 2.95 -31.38
C ALA A 235 7.22 3.49 -30.27
N LEU A 236 6.76 4.46 -29.48
CA LEU A 236 7.52 5.01 -28.35
C LEU A 236 7.78 3.94 -27.28
N GLY A 237 6.77 3.15 -26.93
CA GLY A 237 6.92 2.03 -26.00
C GLY A 237 8.01 1.05 -26.44
N LEU A 238 8.05 0.69 -27.73
CA LEU A 238 9.09 -0.15 -28.30
C LEU A 238 10.48 0.52 -28.29
N VAL A 239 10.55 1.82 -28.58
CA VAL A 239 11.81 2.59 -28.51
C VAL A 239 12.37 2.58 -27.09
N PHE A 240 11.56 2.90 -26.08
CA PHE A 240 11.99 2.86 -24.67
C PHE A 240 12.38 1.45 -24.23
N LEU A 241 11.60 0.44 -24.62
CA LEU A 241 11.89 -0.96 -24.32
C LEU A 241 13.24 -1.40 -24.90
N ALA A 242 13.46 -1.19 -26.19
CA ALA A 242 14.69 -1.60 -26.87
C ALA A 242 15.90 -0.82 -26.35
N ALA A 243 15.80 0.52 -26.31
CA ALA A 243 16.86 1.41 -25.82
C ALA A 243 17.21 1.13 -24.35
N GLY A 244 16.19 1.02 -23.50
CA GLY A 244 16.31 0.82 -22.07
C GLY A 244 17.01 -0.48 -21.72
N PHE A 245 16.56 -1.61 -22.27
CA PHE A 245 17.18 -2.91 -21.98
C PHE A 245 18.56 -3.07 -22.61
N TRP A 246 18.78 -2.52 -23.81
CA TRP A 246 20.11 -2.54 -24.44
C TRP A 246 21.12 -1.73 -23.61
N ALA A 247 20.77 -0.50 -23.23
CA ALA A 247 21.64 0.37 -22.44
C ALA A 247 21.83 -0.16 -21.01
N ALA A 248 20.77 -0.66 -20.37
CA ALA A 248 20.85 -1.26 -19.04
C ALA A 248 21.85 -2.43 -19.02
N ARG A 249 21.78 -3.32 -20.01
CA ARG A 249 22.75 -4.43 -20.15
C ARG A 249 24.16 -3.92 -20.42
N ARG A 250 24.32 -2.92 -21.29
CA ARG A 250 25.63 -2.32 -21.62
C ARG A 250 26.32 -1.70 -20.40
N PHE A 251 25.56 -1.07 -19.51
CA PHE A 251 26.10 -0.37 -18.34
C PHE A 251 26.08 -1.19 -17.04
N ALA A 252 25.49 -2.39 -17.04
CA ALA A 252 25.31 -3.22 -15.84
C ALA A 252 26.61 -3.46 -15.05
N ALA A 253 27.72 -3.73 -15.76
CA ALA A 253 29.03 -3.97 -15.16
C ALA A 253 29.77 -2.68 -14.71
N THR A 254 29.52 -1.55 -15.37
CA THR A 254 30.37 -0.35 -15.24
C THR A 254 29.75 0.71 -14.34
N VAL A 255 28.47 1.03 -14.55
CA VAL A 255 27.76 2.10 -13.83
C VAL A 255 26.34 1.62 -13.49
N PRO A 256 26.17 0.88 -12.37
CA PRO A 256 24.89 0.27 -12.01
C PRO A 256 23.73 1.25 -11.87
N THR A 257 23.99 2.47 -11.41
CA THR A 257 22.98 3.53 -11.28
C THR A 257 22.42 3.94 -12.65
N ARG A 258 23.28 4.12 -13.64
CA ARG A 258 22.87 4.44 -15.02
C ARG A 258 22.10 3.27 -15.64
N ALA A 259 22.57 2.04 -15.44
CA ALA A 259 21.86 0.86 -15.88
C ALA A 259 20.43 0.80 -15.29
N ALA A 260 20.28 1.17 -14.02
CA ALA A 260 19.00 1.23 -13.33
C ALA A 260 18.06 2.27 -13.94
N CYS A 261 18.55 3.49 -14.23
CA CYS A 261 17.73 4.53 -14.86
C CYS A 261 17.21 4.10 -16.23
N TRP A 262 18.05 3.46 -17.04
CA TRP A 262 17.64 2.94 -18.36
C TRP A 262 16.65 1.78 -18.25
N ALA A 263 16.87 0.86 -17.31
CA ALA A 263 15.91 -0.22 -17.04
C ALA A 263 14.57 0.33 -16.54
N ALA A 264 14.59 1.34 -15.66
CA ALA A 264 13.39 1.98 -15.12
C ALA A 264 12.55 2.59 -16.25
N TRP A 265 13.11 3.45 -17.10
CA TRP A 265 12.35 4.05 -18.19
C TRP A 265 11.99 3.06 -19.30
N GLY A 266 12.81 2.03 -19.53
CA GLY A 266 12.49 0.92 -20.42
C GLY A 266 11.33 0.03 -19.92
N VAL A 267 10.93 0.17 -18.67
CA VAL A 267 9.78 -0.51 -18.06
C VAL A 267 8.59 0.44 -17.90
N ILE A 268 8.81 1.62 -17.30
CA ILE A 268 7.75 2.58 -16.95
C ILE A 268 7.03 3.07 -18.20
N ALA A 269 7.77 3.54 -19.22
CA ALA A 269 7.15 4.11 -20.41
C ALA A 269 6.24 3.10 -21.15
N PRO A 270 6.69 1.89 -21.53
CA PRO A 270 5.79 0.92 -22.19
C PRO A 270 4.64 0.45 -21.30
N LEU A 271 4.82 0.32 -19.98
CA LEU A 271 3.72 -0.03 -19.06
C LEU A 271 2.64 1.06 -18.98
N VAL A 272 3.06 2.32 -18.82
CA VAL A 272 2.13 3.46 -18.77
C VAL A 272 1.41 3.60 -20.10
N VAL A 273 2.12 3.54 -21.22
CA VAL A 273 1.50 3.57 -22.55
C VAL A 273 0.48 2.46 -22.71
N LEU A 274 0.84 1.21 -22.38
CA LEU A 274 -0.10 0.08 -22.51
C LEU A 274 -1.34 0.29 -21.63
N THR A 275 -1.14 0.69 -20.37
CA THR A 275 -2.23 0.88 -19.41
C THR A 275 -3.15 2.03 -19.85
N ALA A 276 -2.58 3.15 -20.28
CA ALA A 276 -3.33 4.29 -20.78
C ALA A 276 -4.13 3.93 -22.04
N LEU A 277 -3.52 3.23 -23.00
CA LEU A 277 -4.19 2.81 -24.22
C LEU A 277 -5.30 1.79 -23.93
N TRP A 278 -5.14 0.91 -22.96
CA TRP A 278 -6.20 -0.01 -22.53
C TRP A 278 -7.36 0.74 -21.87
N LEU A 279 -7.09 1.63 -20.91
CA LEU A 279 -8.13 2.41 -20.23
C LEU A 279 -8.87 3.38 -21.16
N THR A 280 -8.21 3.83 -22.24
CA THR A 280 -8.78 4.81 -23.18
C THR A 280 -9.55 4.14 -24.33
N PHE A 281 -9.06 3.01 -24.84
CA PHE A 281 -9.60 2.38 -26.07
C PHE A 281 -10.04 0.92 -25.90
N GLY A 282 -9.68 0.27 -24.79
CA GLY A 282 -9.97 -1.13 -24.53
C GLY A 282 -11.25 -1.37 -23.74
N ASP A 283 -11.60 -2.64 -23.60
CA ASP A 283 -12.69 -3.08 -22.72
C ASP A 283 -12.14 -3.27 -21.29
N ILE A 284 -12.75 -2.57 -20.33
CA ILE A 284 -12.32 -2.59 -18.92
C ILE A 284 -12.69 -3.92 -18.24
N ASP A 285 -13.75 -4.59 -18.70
CA ASP A 285 -14.23 -5.83 -18.08
C ASP A 285 -13.38 -7.03 -18.52
N ARG A 286 -13.15 -7.18 -19.83
CA ARG A 286 -12.29 -8.23 -20.37
C ARG A 286 -11.78 -7.91 -21.77
N ASP A 287 -10.46 -7.82 -21.90
CA ASP A 287 -9.80 -7.50 -23.15
C ASP A 287 -8.57 -8.38 -23.40
N LEU A 288 -8.79 -9.45 -24.18
CA LEU A 288 -7.71 -10.34 -24.61
C LEU A 288 -6.73 -9.67 -25.57
N GLY A 289 -7.18 -8.62 -26.28
CA GLY A 289 -6.36 -7.86 -27.21
C GLY A 289 -5.24 -7.10 -26.51
N TYR A 290 -5.53 -6.53 -25.33
CA TYR A 290 -4.53 -5.86 -24.49
C TYR A 290 -3.81 -6.79 -23.51
N ALA A 291 -4.44 -7.89 -23.09
CA ALA A 291 -3.79 -8.90 -22.28
C ALA A 291 -2.58 -9.55 -22.98
N LEU A 292 -2.64 -9.75 -24.30
CA LEU A 292 -1.52 -10.34 -25.06
C LEU A 292 -0.27 -9.45 -25.04
N PRO A 293 -0.33 -8.15 -25.37
CA PRO A 293 0.77 -7.21 -25.17
C PRO A 293 1.28 -7.16 -23.72
N ALA A 294 0.39 -7.20 -22.72
CA ALA A 294 0.81 -7.23 -21.31
C ALA A 294 1.62 -8.51 -20.99
N LEU A 295 1.19 -9.66 -21.50
CA LEU A 295 1.92 -10.93 -21.40
C LEU A 295 3.29 -10.84 -22.08
N LEU A 296 3.35 -10.26 -23.29
CA LEU A 296 4.60 -10.06 -24.01
C LEU A 296 5.56 -9.15 -23.25
N LEU A 297 5.08 -8.04 -22.69
CA LEU A 297 5.90 -7.17 -21.83
C LEU A 297 6.39 -7.91 -20.60
N MET A 298 5.55 -8.69 -19.91
CA MET A 298 5.96 -9.52 -18.78
C MET A 298 7.12 -10.45 -19.15
N LEU A 299 7.02 -11.15 -20.28
CA LEU A 299 8.06 -12.07 -20.76
C LEU A 299 9.34 -11.34 -21.18
N VAL A 300 9.22 -10.20 -21.88
CA VAL A 300 10.37 -9.39 -22.30
C VAL A 300 11.08 -8.81 -21.09
N PHE A 301 10.36 -8.30 -20.11
CA PHE A 301 10.94 -7.76 -18.88
C PHE A 301 11.62 -8.84 -18.05
N ALA A 302 10.99 -10.02 -17.90
CA ALA A 302 11.59 -11.13 -17.16
C ALA A 302 12.88 -11.65 -17.84
N THR A 303 12.84 -11.88 -19.16
CA THR A 303 14.00 -12.34 -19.92
C THR A 303 15.08 -11.26 -20.04
N GLY A 304 14.68 -10.00 -20.17
CA GLY A 304 15.57 -8.84 -20.16
C GLY A 304 16.27 -8.67 -18.82
N GLY A 305 15.55 -8.85 -17.71
CA GLY A 305 16.10 -8.85 -16.35
C GLY A 305 17.18 -9.91 -16.16
N GLU A 306 16.93 -11.16 -16.59
CA GLU A 306 17.93 -12.24 -16.55
C GLU A 306 19.15 -11.93 -17.45
N ARG A 307 18.95 -11.32 -18.63
CA ARG A 307 20.06 -10.91 -19.52
C ARG A 307 20.90 -9.79 -18.91
N ILE A 308 20.28 -8.83 -18.22
CA ILE A 308 20.97 -7.76 -17.48
C ILE A 308 21.74 -8.37 -16.30
N ALA A 309 21.11 -9.27 -15.54
CA ALA A 309 21.72 -9.92 -14.39
C ALA A 309 23.01 -10.68 -14.76
N ARG A 310 23.04 -11.35 -15.92
CA ARG A 310 24.25 -12.02 -16.43
C ARG A 310 25.38 -11.05 -16.81
N ALA A 311 25.07 -9.79 -17.06
CA ALA A 311 26.03 -8.75 -17.39
C ALA A 311 26.53 -7.97 -16.16
N GLU A 312 26.00 -8.24 -14.96
CA GLU A 312 26.48 -7.64 -13.71
C GLU A 312 27.88 -8.15 -13.33
N GLN A 313 28.58 -7.40 -12.48
CA GLN A 313 29.86 -7.81 -11.89
C GLN A 313 29.79 -7.67 -10.35
N PRO A 314 29.76 -8.79 -9.60
CA PRO A 314 29.69 -10.17 -10.07
C PRO A 314 28.35 -10.49 -10.77
N PRO A 315 28.29 -11.52 -11.62
CA PRO A 315 27.07 -11.86 -12.37
C PRO A 315 25.97 -12.41 -11.44
N LEU A 316 24.72 -12.21 -11.84
CA LEU A 316 23.51 -12.72 -11.17
C LEU A 316 23.35 -12.23 -9.72
N THR A 317 23.71 -10.98 -9.44
CA THR A 317 23.50 -10.39 -8.12
C THR A 317 22.06 -9.90 -7.91
N GLY A 318 21.38 -9.52 -8.99
CA GLY A 318 20.02 -8.98 -8.92
C GLY A 318 20.02 -7.52 -8.45
N GLY A 319 20.92 -6.71 -9.00
CA GLY A 319 21.06 -5.29 -8.68
C GLY A 319 19.83 -4.45 -9.08
N PRO A 320 19.91 -3.12 -8.95
CA PRO A 320 18.76 -2.23 -9.14
C PRO A 320 18.15 -2.30 -10.55
N ALA A 321 18.96 -2.45 -11.59
CA ALA A 321 18.48 -2.57 -12.97
C ALA A 321 17.66 -3.86 -13.19
N VAL A 322 18.13 -4.99 -12.64
CA VAL A 322 17.40 -6.27 -12.64
C VAL A 322 16.11 -6.14 -11.83
N SER A 323 16.17 -5.41 -10.71
CA SER A 323 15.00 -5.16 -9.87
C SER A 323 13.91 -4.36 -10.60
N PHE A 324 14.27 -3.32 -11.35
CA PHE A 324 13.30 -2.60 -12.20
C PHE A 324 12.69 -3.49 -13.27
N ALA A 325 13.52 -4.29 -13.97
CA ALA A 325 13.04 -5.21 -14.99
C ALA A 325 12.06 -6.26 -14.41
N LEU A 326 12.46 -6.97 -13.36
CA LEU A 326 11.61 -8.01 -12.76
C LEU A 326 10.37 -7.42 -12.05
N GLY A 327 10.51 -6.26 -11.40
CA GLY A 327 9.36 -5.53 -10.84
C GLY A 327 8.37 -5.12 -11.92
N GLY A 328 8.87 -4.62 -13.05
CA GLY A 328 8.10 -4.37 -14.26
C GLY A 328 7.39 -5.60 -14.80
N ALA A 329 8.07 -6.75 -14.82
CA ALA A 329 7.45 -8.02 -15.19
C ALA A 329 6.31 -8.40 -14.24
N GLY A 330 6.50 -8.20 -12.94
CA GLY A 330 5.44 -8.38 -11.93
C GLY A 330 4.21 -7.52 -12.25
N ILE A 331 4.40 -6.22 -12.43
CA ILE A 331 3.30 -5.28 -12.76
C ILE A 331 2.61 -5.66 -14.08
N ALA A 332 3.39 -5.96 -15.12
CA ALA A 332 2.86 -6.41 -16.42
C ALA A 332 2.02 -7.69 -16.27
N GLY A 333 2.45 -8.64 -15.44
CA GLY A 333 1.70 -9.86 -15.15
C GLY A 333 0.38 -9.59 -14.42
N LEU A 334 0.38 -8.68 -13.43
CA LEU A 334 -0.85 -8.29 -12.75
C LEU A 334 -1.83 -7.58 -13.69
N LEU A 335 -1.34 -6.68 -14.56
CA LEU A 335 -2.13 -6.03 -15.60
C LEU A 335 -2.69 -7.05 -16.59
N MET A 336 -1.85 -7.99 -17.05
CA MET A 336 -2.28 -9.08 -17.94
C MET A 336 -3.41 -9.89 -17.33
N LEU A 337 -3.32 -10.23 -16.03
CA LEU A 337 -4.38 -10.96 -15.34
C LEU A 337 -5.68 -10.15 -15.27
N HIS A 338 -5.55 -8.84 -15.01
CA HIS A 338 -6.71 -7.95 -14.97
C HIS A 338 -7.38 -7.80 -16.33
N MET A 339 -6.62 -7.65 -17.41
CA MET A 339 -7.13 -7.52 -18.77
C MET A 339 -7.72 -8.85 -19.29
N ALA A 340 -7.13 -9.99 -18.95
CA ALA A 340 -7.50 -11.28 -19.54
C ALA A 340 -8.76 -11.91 -18.95
N PHE A 341 -9.03 -11.65 -17.66
CA PHE A 341 -10.00 -12.38 -16.86
C PHE A 341 -11.04 -11.46 -16.22
N GLY A 342 -12.27 -11.96 -16.11
CA GLY A 342 -13.34 -11.27 -15.40
C GLY A 342 -13.10 -11.20 -13.89
N SER A 343 -13.96 -10.45 -13.20
CA SER A 343 -13.73 -9.99 -11.82
C SER A 343 -13.37 -11.10 -10.82
N GLY A 344 -14.08 -12.22 -10.84
CA GLY A 344 -13.85 -13.33 -9.91
C GLY A 344 -12.49 -14.00 -10.12
N TRP A 345 -12.22 -14.42 -11.35
CA TRP A 345 -10.97 -15.10 -11.70
C TRP A 345 -9.75 -14.22 -11.48
N THR A 346 -9.86 -12.92 -11.75
CA THR A 346 -8.77 -11.96 -11.52
C THR A 346 -8.33 -11.95 -10.06
N THR A 347 -9.23 -11.92 -9.07
CA THR A 347 -8.83 -11.97 -7.66
C THR A 347 -8.07 -13.26 -7.32
N VAL A 348 -8.60 -14.40 -7.77
CA VAL A 348 -8.01 -15.73 -7.52
C VAL A 348 -6.61 -15.82 -8.12
N LEU A 349 -6.47 -15.40 -9.37
CA LEU A 349 -5.21 -15.48 -10.10
C LEU A 349 -4.18 -14.46 -9.60
N LEU A 350 -4.61 -13.26 -9.18
CA LEU A 350 -3.72 -12.29 -8.53
C LEU A 350 -3.13 -12.87 -7.23
N GLY A 351 -3.93 -13.59 -6.44
CA GLY A 351 -3.42 -14.31 -5.26
C GLY A 351 -2.40 -15.38 -5.64
N ALA A 352 -2.74 -16.21 -6.64
CA ALA A 352 -1.84 -17.24 -7.16
C ALA A 352 -0.56 -16.67 -7.81
N ALA A 353 -0.58 -15.43 -8.31
CA ALA A 353 0.57 -14.76 -8.91
C ALA A 353 1.73 -14.49 -7.92
N ALA A 354 1.51 -14.63 -6.60
CA ALA A 354 2.58 -14.63 -5.62
C ALA A 354 3.49 -15.88 -5.70
N ILE A 355 3.01 -16.99 -6.30
CA ILE A 355 3.71 -18.27 -6.35
C ILE A 355 4.92 -18.25 -7.31
N PRO A 356 4.79 -17.81 -8.59
CA PRO A 356 5.91 -17.84 -9.52
C PRO A 356 7.19 -17.10 -9.05
N PRO A 357 7.13 -15.84 -8.55
CA PRO A 357 8.34 -15.15 -8.12
C PRO A 357 8.96 -15.80 -6.87
N THR A 358 8.16 -16.40 -5.98
CA THR A 358 8.71 -17.14 -4.82
C THR A 358 9.28 -18.49 -5.20
N LEU A 359 8.75 -19.19 -6.19
CA LEU A 359 9.40 -20.40 -6.72
C LEU A 359 10.74 -20.07 -7.38
N ALA A 360 10.81 -18.93 -8.08
CA ALA A 360 12.04 -18.47 -8.73
C ALA A 360 13.22 -18.31 -7.74
N THR A 361 12.95 -18.07 -6.46
CA THR A 361 14.01 -17.94 -5.43
C THR A 361 14.78 -19.24 -5.17
N ARG A 362 14.30 -20.39 -5.64
CA ARG A 362 15.04 -21.66 -5.60
C ARG A 362 16.27 -21.66 -6.50
N TRP A 363 16.22 -20.90 -7.60
CA TRP A 363 17.30 -20.86 -8.60
C TRP A 363 18.04 -19.52 -8.62
N ARG A 364 17.43 -18.45 -8.10
CA ARG A 364 17.96 -17.09 -8.12
C ARG A 364 17.72 -16.37 -6.79
N SER A 365 18.78 -15.90 -6.15
CA SER A 365 18.68 -15.16 -4.88
C SER A 365 18.41 -13.67 -5.06
N TYR A 366 17.62 -13.29 -6.06
CA TYR A 366 17.34 -11.88 -6.36
C TYR A 366 16.43 -11.26 -5.28
N PRO A 367 16.82 -10.14 -4.63
CA PRO A 367 16.04 -9.55 -3.55
C PRO A 367 14.62 -9.13 -3.96
N VAL A 368 14.44 -8.70 -5.20
CA VAL A 368 13.16 -8.21 -5.73
C VAL A 368 12.08 -9.28 -5.81
N LEU A 369 12.44 -10.57 -5.96
CA LEU A 369 11.48 -11.65 -6.18
C LEU A 369 10.48 -11.78 -5.02
N GLY A 370 10.96 -11.68 -3.77
CA GLY A 370 10.07 -11.67 -2.61
C GLY A 370 9.12 -10.47 -2.62
N TRP A 371 9.59 -9.29 -3.04
CA TRP A 371 8.77 -8.08 -3.10
C TRP A 371 7.74 -8.09 -4.23
N ILE A 372 7.99 -8.82 -5.33
CA ILE A 372 6.97 -9.02 -6.38
C ILE A 372 5.79 -9.83 -5.82
N ALA A 373 6.06 -10.86 -5.01
CA ALA A 373 5.00 -11.60 -4.31
C ALA A 373 4.21 -10.71 -3.35
N VAL A 374 4.91 -9.79 -2.66
CA VAL A 374 4.26 -8.76 -1.83
C VAL A 374 3.35 -7.86 -2.66
N GLY A 375 3.81 -7.43 -3.84
CA GLY A 375 3.00 -6.64 -4.78
C GLY A 375 1.71 -7.34 -5.19
N ALA A 376 1.75 -8.66 -5.42
CA ALA A 376 0.56 -9.46 -5.70
C ALA A 376 -0.41 -9.44 -4.51
N ALA A 377 0.07 -9.60 -3.27
CA ALA A 377 -0.80 -9.52 -2.09
C ALA A 377 -1.43 -8.14 -1.90
N VAL A 378 -0.68 -7.07 -2.15
CA VAL A 378 -1.19 -5.69 -2.12
C VAL A 378 -2.26 -5.49 -3.18
N ALA A 379 -2.06 -6.02 -4.40
CA ALA A 379 -3.04 -5.94 -5.47
C ALA A 379 -4.35 -6.67 -5.12
N VAL A 380 -4.27 -7.87 -4.53
CA VAL A 380 -5.47 -8.58 -4.03
C VAL A 380 -6.15 -7.79 -2.92
N LEU A 381 -5.39 -7.24 -1.97
CA LEU A 381 -5.95 -6.44 -0.88
C LEU A 381 -6.70 -5.21 -1.39
N GLY A 382 -6.12 -4.48 -2.35
CA GLY A 382 -6.77 -3.33 -2.99
C GLY A 382 -8.04 -3.73 -3.73
N ARG A 383 -8.01 -4.86 -4.45
CA ARG A 383 -9.17 -5.40 -5.17
C ARG A 383 -10.32 -5.78 -4.24
N VAL A 384 -10.01 -6.48 -3.16
CA VAL A 384 -10.98 -6.90 -2.15
C VAL A 384 -11.54 -5.73 -1.34
N ALA A 385 -10.74 -4.69 -1.12
CA ALA A 385 -11.20 -3.45 -0.49
C ALA A 385 -12.18 -2.68 -1.39
N PHE A 386 -11.99 -2.73 -2.71
CA PHE A 386 -12.87 -2.10 -3.69
C PHE A 386 -14.19 -2.87 -3.87
N ASP A 387 -14.13 -4.20 -4.05
CA ASP A 387 -15.31 -5.06 -4.12
C ASP A 387 -15.15 -6.29 -3.22
N PRO A 388 -15.71 -6.26 -2.00
CA PRO A 388 -15.69 -7.40 -1.08
C PRO A 388 -16.47 -8.62 -1.58
N THR A 389 -17.37 -8.47 -2.55
CA THR A 389 -18.14 -9.59 -3.12
C THR A 389 -17.36 -10.37 -4.17
N ILE A 390 -16.19 -9.87 -4.60
CA ILE A 390 -15.26 -10.45 -5.58
C ILE A 390 -15.77 -10.45 -7.03
N VAL A 391 -17.06 -10.75 -7.22
CA VAL A 391 -17.73 -10.88 -8.53
C VAL A 391 -18.85 -9.85 -8.74
N GLY A 392 -19.06 -8.93 -7.80
CA GLY A 392 -20.26 -8.09 -7.74
C GLY A 392 -21.44 -8.79 -7.05
N ALA A 393 -22.25 -8.00 -6.34
CA ALA A 393 -23.38 -8.51 -5.55
C ALA A 393 -24.42 -9.30 -6.36
N ALA A 394 -24.61 -8.96 -7.64
CA ALA A 394 -25.58 -9.64 -8.52
C ALA A 394 -25.15 -11.05 -8.94
N PHE A 395 -23.85 -11.32 -9.00
CA PHE A 395 -23.29 -12.59 -9.47
C PHE A 395 -22.86 -13.53 -8.32
N LEU A 396 -22.98 -13.06 -7.08
CA LEU A 396 -22.65 -13.86 -5.91
C LEU A 396 -23.76 -14.88 -5.62
N SER A 397 -23.43 -16.17 -5.69
CA SER A 397 -24.34 -17.26 -5.32
C SER A 397 -24.74 -17.17 -3.85
N ARG A 398 -25.99 -17.53 -3.53
CA ARG A 398 -26.51 -17.59 -2.15
C ARG A 398 -26.09 -18.85 -1.38
N THR A 399 -25.32 -19.75 -2.02
CA THR A 399 -24.78 -20.94 -1.35
C THR A 399 -23.82 -20.49 -0.22
N PRO A 400 -24.04 -20.88 1.05
CA PRO A 400 -23.33 -20.25 2.17
C PRO A 400 -21.80 -20.37 2.13
N VAL A 401 -21.28 -21.53 1.71
CA VAL A 401 -19.83 -21.83 1.76
C VAL A 401 -19.22 -21.94 0.35
N PHE A 402 -19.84 -22.72 -0.53
CA PHE A 402 -19.34 -22.95 -1.88
C PHE A 402 -19.83 -21.85 -2.84
N ASN A 403 -19.32 -20.63 -2.65
CA ASN A 403 -19.55 -19.45 -3.49
C ASN A 403 -18.20 -18.79 -3.84
N TRP A 404 -18.21 -17.64 -4.53
CA TRP A 404 -17.00 -16.94 -4.98
C TRP A 404 -16.13 -16.34 -3.88
N LEU A 405 -16.65 -16.16 -2.65
CA LEU A 405 -15.86 -15.67 -1.51
C LEU A 405 -14.82 -16.72 -1.10
N LEU A 406 -15.17 -18.02 -1.14
CA LEU A 406 -14.25 -19.09 -0.75
C LEU A 406 -12.98 -19.13 -1.64
N PRO A 407 -13.06 -19.24 -2.98
CA PRO A 407 -11.86 -19.18 -3.82
C PRO A 407 -11.28 -17.76 -3.85
N GLY A 408 -12.11 -16.71 -3.81
CA GLY A 408 -11.68 -15.31 -3.89
C GLY A 408 -10.79 -14.85 -2.74
N TYR A 409 -11.03 -15.34 -1.52
CA TYR A 409 -10.19 -15.03 -0.35
C TYR A 409 -9.29 -16.21 0.05
N GLY A 410 -9.79 -17.44 -0.08
CA GLY A 410 -9.09 -18.65 0.36
C GLY A 410 -7.91 -19.04 -0.52
N VAL A 411 -8.00 -18.89 -1.84
CA VAL A 411 -6.85 -19.14 -2.73
C VAL A 411 -5.71 -18.16 -2.45
N PRO A 412 -5.95 -16.83 -2.33
CA PRO A 412 -4.92 -15.90 -1.85
C PRO A 412 -4.34 -16.31 -0.48
N ALA A 413 -5.16 -16.70 0.49
CA ALA A 413 -4.67 -17.13 1.81
C ALA A 413 -3.66 -18.28 1.72
N LEU A 414 -3.97 -19.31 0.91
CA LEU A 414 -3.10 -20.46 0.68
C LEU A 414 -1.85 -20.09 -0.14
N ALA A 415 -2.01 -19.28 -1.18
CA ALA A 415 -0.91 -18.84 -2.03
C ALA A 415 0.10 -17.99 -1.26
N PHE A 416 -0.36 -17.08 -0.40
CA PHE A 416 0.52 -16.28 0.47
C PHE A 416 1.18 -17.14 1.54
N GLY A 417 0.49 -18.15 2.08
CA GLY A 417 1.08 -19.10 3.02
C GLY A 417 2.20 -19.92 2.36
N PHE A 418 1.97 -20.39 1.12
CA PHE A 418 3.00 -21.05 0.32
C PHE A 418 4.18 -20.12 0.02
N ALA A 419 3.90 -18.88 -0.38
CA ALA A 419 4.93 -17.87 -0.65
C ALA A 419 5.78 -17.59 0.60
N ALA A 420 5.15 -17.44 1.77
CA ALA A 420 5.84 -17.28 3.05
C ALA A 420 6.74 -18.47 3.37
N TRP A 421 6.21 -19.69 3.26
CA TRP A 421 6.96 -20.93 3.49
C TRP A 421 8.16 -21.07 2.55
N GLN A 422 7.97 -20.77 1.27
CA GLN A 422 9.02 -20.87 0.26
C GLN A 422 10.12 -19.83 0.50
N LEU A 423 9.75 -18.58 0.78
CA LEU A 423 10.70 -17.50 1.06
C LEU A 423 11.49 -17.75 2.35
N ALA A 424 10.86 -18.27 3.40
CA ALA A 424 11.53 -18.65 4.64
C ALA A 424 12.65 -19.67 4.43
N ARG A 425 12.49 -20.60 3.45
CA ARG A 425 13.50 -21.62 3.12
C ARG A 425 14.61 -21.13 2.21
N THR A 426 14.38 -20.12 1.38
CA THR A 426 15.37 -19.68 0.37
C THR A 426 16.11 -18.43 0.79
N THR A 427 15.40 -17.36 1.14
CA THR A 427 16.00 -16.03 1.35
C THR A 427 15.86 -15.57 2.79
N SER A 428 14.81 -16.01 3.50
CA SER A 428 14.43 -15.60 4.86
C SER A 428 14.38 -14.07 5.04
N GLY A 429 14.22 -13.33 3.95
CA GLY A 429 14.19 -11.86 3.96
C GLY A 429 12.86 -11.31 4.45
N ARG A 430 12.78 -9.99 4.65
CA ARG A 430 11.55 -9.29 5.10
C ARG A 430 10.27 -9.66 4.35
N PRO A 431 10.27 -9.93 3.02
CA PRO A 431 9.05 -10.33 2.31
C PRO A 431 8.37 -11.58 2.87
N HIS A 432 9.09 -12.53 3.49
CA HIS A 432 8.46 -13.73 4.05
C HIS A 432 7.49 -13.36 5.19
N LEU A 433 7.87 -12.40 6.04
CA LEU A 433 7.05 -11.89 7.14
C LEU A 433 5.77 -11.24 6.63
N VAL A 434 5.88 -10.46 5.55
CA VAL A 434 4.71 -9.79 4.95
C VAL A 434 3.76 -10.83 4.35
N MET A 435 4.27 -11.88 3.71
CA MET A 435 3.45 -12.97 3.17
C MET A 435 2.81 -13.83 4.25
N GLU A 436 3.50 -14.04 5.37
CA GLU A 436 2.92 -14.70 6.54
C GLU A 436 1.76 -13.88 7.13
N ALA A 437 1.94 -12.57 7.26
CA ALA A 437 0.88 -11.66 7.72
C ALA A 437 -0.31 -11.64 6.75
N ALA A 438 -0.04 -11.55 5.44
CA ALA A 438 -1.06 -11.58 4.40
C ALA A 438 -1.85 -12.90 4.41
N SER A 439 -1.17 -14.04 4.58
CA SER A 439 -1.82 -15.35 4.69
C SER A 439 -2.75 -15.43 5.89
N ALA A 440 -2.29 -14.99 7.07
CA ALA A 440 -3.11 -14.96 8.28
C ALA A 440 -4.32 -14.03 8.13
N LEU A 441 -4.12 -12.83 7.57
CA LEU A 441 -5.19 -11.87 7.30
C LEU A 441 -6.22 -12.43 6.32
N PHE A 442 -5.81 -12.95 5.17
CA PHE A 442 -6.74 -13.50 4.18
C PHE A 442 -7.46 -14.75 4.68
N THR A 443 -6.83 -15.56 5.54
CA THR A 443 -7.50 -16.68 6.21
C THR A 443 -8.65 -16.17 7.09
N LEU A 444 -8.38 -15.15 7.92
CA LEU A 444 -9.40 -14.52 8.76
C LEU A 444 -10.52 -13.87 7.94
N LEU A 445 -10.16 -13.13 6.89
CA LEU A 445 -11.13 -12.50 6.00
C LEU A 445 -11.99 -13.53 5.27
N THR A 446 -11.42 -14.66 4.83
CA THR A 446 -12.19 -15.74 4.20
C THR A 446 -13.30 -16.22 5.13
N ILE A 447 -12.96 -16.52 6.39
CA ILE A 447 -13.92 -17.03 7.35
C ILE A 447 -14.95 -15.95 7.69
N ALA A 448 -14.51 -14.71 7.93
CA ALA A 448 -15.40 -13.60 8.28
C ALA A 448 -16.42 -13.29 7.16
N MET A 449 -15.96 -13.23 5.90
CA MET A 449 -16.85 -12.97 4.77
C MET A 449 -17.85 -14.09 4.51
N LEU A 450 -17.44 -15.35 4.71
CA LEU A 450 -18.36 -16.49 4.61
C LEU A 450 -19.41 -16.48 5.72
N VAL A 451 -19.03 -16.11 6.95
CA VAL A 451 -19.98 -15.94 8.06
C VAL A 451 -20.96 -14.81 7.77
N ARG A 452 -20.47 -13.62 7.36
CA ARG A 452 -21.31 -12.50 6.95
C ARG A 452 -22.34 -12.94 5.92
N HIS A 453 -21.87 -13.56 4.85
CA HIS A 453 -22.71 -14.02 3.76
C HIS A 453 -23.76 -15.04 4.21
N ALA A 454 -23.37 -16.03 5.01
CA ALA A 454 -24.26 -17.07 5.49
C ALA A 454 -25.36 -16.53 6.42
N MET A 455 -25.03 -15.55 7.27
CA MET A 455 -25.96 -14.97 8.23
C MET A 455 -26.94 -13.97 7.60
N HIS A 456 -26.58 -13.37 6.47
CA HIS A 456 -27.42 -12.42 5.74
C HIS A 456 -28.12 -13.06 4.53
N GLY A 457 -28.46 -14.36 4.63
CA GLY A 457 -29.28 -15.04 3.61
C GLY A 457 -28.61 -15.20 2.24
N GLY A 458 -27.28 -15.17 2.20
CA GLY A 458 -26.51 -15.29 0.96
C GLY A 458 -26.28 -13.96 0.24
N VAL A 459 -26.32 -12.83 0.95
CA VAL A 459 -26.01 -11.50 0.40
C VAL A 459 -25.00 -10.81 1.32
N ILE A 460 -24.11 -9.99 0.73
CA ILE A 460 -23.24 -9.08 1.49
C ILE A 460 -23.85 -7.69 1.39
N ASP A 461 -24.48 -7.23 2.46
CA ASP A 461 -25.13 -5.93 2.52
C ASP A 461 -24.57 -5.05 3.66
N THR A 462 -25.06 -3.82 3.73
CA THR A 462 -24.77 -2.86 4.80
C THR A 462 -25.67 -3.05 6.02
N GLY A 463 -26.33 -4.21 6.17
CA GLY A 463 -27.21 -4.51 7.29
C GLY A 463 -26.48 -4.40 8.63
N ALA A 464 -27.21 -4.08 9.69
CA ALA A 464 -26.63 -4.00 11.02
C ALA A 464 -26.03 -5.36 11.44
N VAL A 465 -24.85 -5.33 12.05
CA VAL A 465 -24.23 -6.53 12.63
C VAL A 465 -25.08 -6.97 13.83
N THR A 466 -25.54 -8.22 13.82
CA THR A 466 -26.30 -8.80 14.94
C THR A 466 -25.36 -9.29 16.05
N LEU A 467 -25.87 -9.46 17.27
CA LEU A 467 -25.06 -10.02 18.35
C LEU A 467 -24.56 -11.43 18.02
N ALA A 468 -25.38 -12.24 17.33
CA ALA A 468 -25.00 -13.58 16.91
C ALA A 468 -23.80 -13.57 15.95
N GLU A 469 -23.80 -12.65 14.99
CA GLU A 469 -22.72 -12.49 14.02
C GLU A 469 -21.43 -12.03 14.71
N GLN A 470 -21.55 -11.04 15.58
CA GLN A 470 -20.43 -10.50 16.34
C GLN A 470 -19.81 -11.53 17.30
N ALA A 471 -20.63 -12.41 17.88
CA ALA A 471 -20.16 -13.51 18.72
C ALA A 471 -19.31 -14.51 17.92
N ILE A 472 -19.72 -14.84 16.69
CA ILE A 472 -18.95 -15.74 15.81
C ILE A 472 -17.63 -15.09 15.42
N TYR A 473 -17.60 -13.80 15.04
CA TYR A 473 -16.35 -13.09 14.77
C TYR A 473 -15.41 -13.09 15.98
N THR A 474 -15.96 -12.92 17.18
CA THR A 474 -15.19 -12.96 18.43
C THR A 474 -14.52 -14.31 18.64
N LEU A 475 -15.27 -15.40 18.47
CA LEU A 475 -14.74 -16.76 18.55
C LEU A 475 -13.67 -17.03 17.49
N ILE A 476 -13.87 -16.55 16.25
CA ILE A 476 -12.87 -16.65 15.19
C ILE A 476 -11.59 -15.91 15.56
N THR A 477 -11.68 -14.68 16.08
CA THR A 477 -10.50 -13.89 16.44
C THR A 477 -9.75 -14.46 17.65
N LEU A 478 -10.45 -14.99 18.66
CA LEU A 478 -9.84 -15.69 19.80
C LEU A 478 -9.17 -16.99 19.34
N GLY A 479 -9.86 -17.76 18.50
CA GLY A 479 -9.33 -18.99 17.91
C GLY A 479 -8.09 -18.73 17.06
N ALA A 480 -8.11 -17.68 16.23
CA ALA A 480 -6.97 -17.27 15.44
C ALA A 480 -5.79 -16.85 16.32
N SER A 481 -6.02 -16.09 17.39
CA SER A 481 -4.97 -15.82 18.38
C SER A 481 -4.35 -17.12 18.91
N ALA A 482 -5.18 -18.08 19.34
CA ALA A 482 -4.71 -19.38 19.84
C ALA A 482 -3.86 -20.15 18.82
N ILE A 483 -4.34 -20.22 17.57
CA ILE A 483 -3.67 -20.90 16.46
C ILE A 483 -2.33 -20.23 16.15
N LEU A 484 -2.30 -18.90 16.05
CA LEU A 484 -1.07 -18.14 15.80
C LEU A 484 -0.04 -18.36 16.92
N VAL A 485 -0.46 -18.42 18.19
CA VAL A 485 0.45 -18.82 19.29
C VAL A 485 0.95 -20.26 19.10
N ALA A 486 0.07 -21.21 18.74
CA ALA A 486 0.47 -22.60 18.55
C ALA A 486 1.47 -22.79 17.40
N ILE A 487 1.32 -22.04 16.31
CA ILE A 487 2.25 -22.05 15.17
C ILE A 487 3.57 -21.39 15.56
N ASP A 488 3.53 -20.22 16.22
CA ASP A 488 4.73 -19.50 16.69
C ASP A 488 5.60 -20.35 17.63
N MET A 489 4.98 -21.17 18.49
CA MET A 489 5.72 -22.10 19.36
C MET A 489 6.45 -23.22 18.60
N ARG A 490 6.04 -23.55 17.38
CA ARG A 490 6.69 -24.56 16.52
C ARG A 490 7.68 -23.94 15.55
N SER A 491 7.34 -22.76 15.02
CA SER A 491 8.13 -22.00 14.05
C SER A 491 8.09 -20.52 14.43
N PRO A 492 9.02 -20.04 15.28
CA PRO A 492 8.96 -18.68 15.82
C PRO A 492 9.05 -17.62 14.74
N SER A 493 8.12 -16.67 14.75
CA SER A 493 8.15 -15.51 13.86
C SER A 493 7.63 -14.26 14.55
N SER A 494 8.22 -13.11 14.23
CA SER A 494 7.79 -11.84 14.83
C SER A 494 6.33 -11.53 14.46
N VAL A 495 5.91 -11.89 13.26
CA VAL A 495 4.55 -11.67 12.76
C VAL A 495 3.54 -12.53 13.50
N LEU A 496 3.80 -13.82 13.72
CA LEU A 496 2.88 -14.66 14.49
C LEU A 496 2.83 -14.24 15.96
N ARG A 497 3.99 -13.87 16.53
CA ARG A 497 4.06 -13.37 17.91
C ARG A 497 3.24 -12.11 18.12
N TYR A 498 3.44 -11.08 17.31
CA TYR A 498 2.67 -9.84 17.43
C TYR A 498 1.24 -9.99 16.91
N GLY A 499 1.02 -10.77 15.85
CA GLY A 499 -0.30 -11.07 15.28
C GLY A 499 -1.22 -11.79 16.25
N SER A 500 -0.73 -12.78 17.00
CA SER A 500 -1.52 -13.43 18.06
C SER A 500 -1.94 -12.45 19.17
N ILE A 501 -1.02 -11.59 19.62
CA ILE A 501 -1.33 -10.56 20.62
C ILE A 501 -2.37 -9.58 20.05
N ALA A 502 -2.15 -9.07 18.84
CA ALA A 502 -3.05 -8.13 18.17
C ALA A 502 -4.46 -8.72 18.02
N ALA A 503 -4.58 -9.95 17.51
CA ALA A 503 -5.87 -10.64 17.36
C ALA A 503 -6.62 -10.76 18.71
N GLY A 504 -5.91 -11.12 19.79
CA GLY A 504 -6.53 -11.21 21.11
C GLY A 504 -6.91 -9.86 21.72
N VAL A 505 -6.10 -8.81 21.51
CA VAL A 505 -6.41 -7.44 21.97
C VAL A 505 -7.60 -6.86 21.20
N VAL A 506 -7.62 -7.01 19.88
CA VAL A 506 -8.76 -6.59 19.03
C VAL A 506 -10.02 -7.32 19.47
N SER A 507 -9.94 -8.64 19.72
CA SER A 507 -11.08 -9.41 20.23
C SER A 507 -11.56 -8.90 21.59
N ALA A 508 -10.66 -8.64 22.54
CA ALA A 508 -11.02 -8.09 23.84
C ALA A 508 -11.70 -6.72 23.73
N GLY A 509 -11.21 -5.83 22.86
CA GLY A 509 -11.82 -4.54 22.58
C GLY A 509 -13.21 -4.67 21.94
N LEU A 510 -13.36 -5.55 20.95
CA LEU A 510 -14.65 -5.86 20.33
C LEU A 510 -15.64 -6.45 21.33
N ILE A 511 -15.20 -7.27 22.28
CA ILE A 511 -16.05 -7.76 23.38
C ILE A 511 -16.50 -6.58 24.25
N ALA A 512 -15.56 -5.76 24.71
CA ALA A 512 -15.86 -4.65 25.60
C ALA A 512 -16.86 -3.66 25.00
N ILE A 513 -16.72 -3.35 23.71
CA ILE A 513 -17.58 -2.40 23.00
C ILE A 513 -18.87 -3.08 22.54
N GLN A 514 -18.77 -4.15 21.75
CA GLN A 514 -19.93 -4.71 21.07
C GLN A 514 -20.80 -5.55 22.01
N HIS A 515 -20.23 -6.42 22.85
CA HIS A 515 -21.04 -7.34 23.66
C HIS A 515 -21.62 -6.68 24.91
N PHE A 516 -20.88 -5.76 25.53
CA PHE A 516 -21.34 -5.12 26.76
C PHE A 516 -22.12 -3.82 26.52
N VAL A 517 -21.86 -3.11 25.42
CA VAL A 517 -22.43 -1.77 25.19
C VAL A 517 -23.33 -1.73 23.96
N VAL A 518 -22.84 -2.05 22.76
CA VAL A 518 -23.59 -1.76 21.52
C VAL A 518 -24.69 -2.78 21.24
N LEU A 519 -24.37 -4.07 21.28
CA LEU A 519 -25.24 -5.19 20.90
C LEU A 519 -25.77 -5.95 22.12
N ASN A 520 -25.69 -5.35 23.31
CA ASN A 520 -26.17 -6.00 24.53
C ASN A 520 -27.71 -6.13 24.48
N PRO A 521 -28.30 -7.34 24.61
CA PRO A 521 -29.75 -7.53 24.52
C PRO A 521 -30.54 -6.78 25.60
N LEU A 522 -29.90 -6.36 26.70
CA LEU A 522 -30.51 -5.45 27.67
C LEU A 522 -30.86 -4.09 27.06
N LEU A 523 -30.08 -3.64 26.08
CA LEU A 523 -30.17 -2.32 25.47
C LEU A 523 -30.87 -2.38 24.11
N THR A 524 -30.68 -3.47 23.36
CA THR A 524 -31.21 -3.62 22.01
C THR A 524 -32.54 -4.36 21.94
N ASP A 525 -32.89 -5.12 22.98
CA ASP A 525 -34.04 -6.05 22.98
C ASP A 525 -34.02 -7.07 21.84
N GLU A 526 -32.81 -7.44 21.38
CA GLU A 526 -32.65 -8.53 20.41
C GLU A 526 -33.11 -9.85 21.06
N SER A 527 -33.91 -10.65 20.31
CA SER A 527 -34.38 -11.94 20.82
C SER A 527 -33.20 -12.84 21.16
N THR A 528 -33.19 -13.36 22.38
CA THR A 528 -32.18 -14.31 22.82
C THR A 528 -32.42 -15.73 22.27
N GLY A 529 -33.48 -15.97 21.51
CA GLY A 529 -33.83 -17.26 20.91
C GLY A 529 -34.70 -18.14 21.81
N THR A 530 -35.32 -19.17 21.21
CA THR A 530 -36.40 -19.97 21.81
C THR A 530 -35.92 -21.01 22.83
N ILE A 531 -34.76 -21.63 22.59
CA ILE A 531 -34.25 -22.72 23.43
C ILE A 531 -33.67 -22.15 24.74
N PRO A 532 -34.09 -22.60 25.94
CA PRO A 532 -33.71 -21.95 27.18
C PRO A 532 -32.21 -21.91 27.50
N VAL A 533 -31.47 -22.97 27.16
CA VAL A 533 -30.04 -23.12 27.51
C VAL A 533 -29.13 -22.83 26.33
N PHE A 534 -29.43 -23.38 25.15
CA PHE A 534 -28.70 -23.11 23.90
C PHE A 534 -29.30 -21.89 23.20
N ASN A 535 -29.14 -20.74 23.85
CA ASN A 535 -29.66 -19.45 23.41
C ASN A 535 -28.53 -18.53 22.89
N LEU A 536 -28.89 -17.33 22.45
CA LEU A 536 -27.93 -16.32 21.99
C LEU A 536 -26.92 -15.92 23.07
N LEU A 537 -27.32 -15.89 24.35
CA LEU A 537 -26.42 -15.58 25.46
C LEU A 537 -25.33 -16.64 25.64
N PHE A 538 -25.67 -17.91 25.39
CA PHE A 538 -24.70 -19.01 25.37
C PHE A 538 -23.64 -18.79 24.28
N LEU A 539 -24.07 -18.42 23.07
CA LEU A 539 -23.18 -18.14 21.95
C LEU A 539 -22.36 -16.86 22.15
N ALA A 540 -22.97 -15.79 22.65
CA ALA A 540 -22.37 -14.46 22.73
C ALA A 540 -21.55 -14.20 24.00
N TYR A 541 -21.87 -14.87 25.11
CA TYR A 541 -21.17 -14.63 26.38
C TYR A 541 -20.45 -15.88 26.88
N LEU A 542 -21.12 -17.03 26.96
CA LEU A 542 -20.50 -18.22 27.57
C LEU A 542 -19.39 -18.82 26.68
N LEU A 543 -19.63 -19.03 25.40
CA LEU A 543 -18.61 -19.58 24.50
C LEU A 543 -17.37 -18.67 24.39
N PRO A 544 -17.51 -17.35 24.16
CA PRO A 544 -16.38 -16.42 24.23
C PRO A 544 -15.68 -16.40 25.60
N ALA A 545 -16.42 -16.54 26.71
CA ALA A 545 -15.80 -16.64 28.04
C ALA A 545 -14.90 -17.88 28.16
N VAL A 546 -15.39 -19.04 27.72
CA VAL A 546 -14.63 -20.29 27.72
C VAL A 546 -13.42 -20.19 26.79
N ALA A 547 -13.61 -19.65 25.58
CA ALA A 547 -12.52 -19.48 24.61
C ALA A 547 -11.43 -18.52 25.13
N ALA A 548 -11.82 -17.36 25.67
CA ALA A 548 -10.89 -16.39 26.25
C ALA A 548 -10.18 -16.96 27.49
N GLY A 549 -10.89 -17.69 28.34
CA GLY A 549 -10.32 -18.33 29.54
C GLY A 549 -9.33 -19.44 29.18
N ALA A 550 -9.69 -20.31 28.24
CA ALA A 550 -8.81 -21.35 27.72
C ALA A 550 -7.55 -20.75 27.07
N LEU A 551 -7.72 -19.69 26.28
CA LEU A 551 -6.60 -18.96 25.69
C LEU A 551 -5.71 -18.32 26.77
N ALA A 552 -6.29 -17.67 27.78
CA ALA A 552 -5.55 -17.06 28.89
C ALA A 552 -4.66 -18.08 29.62
N LEU A 553 -5.19 -19.28 29.88
CA LEU A 553 -4.44 -20.39 30.46
C LEU A 553 -3.34 -20.88 29.51
N TYR A 554 -3.67 -21.04 28.22
CA TYR A 554 -2.72 -21.51 27.21
C TYR A 554 -1.54 -20.57 26.99
N VAL A 555 -1.75 -19.25 27.11
CA VAL A 555 -0.72 -18.22 26.85
C VAL A 555 0.05 -17.76 28.08
N ARG A 556 -0.35 -18.19 29.28
CA ARG A 556 0.17 -17.72 30.57
C ARG A 556 1.70 -17.71 30.66
N ASP A 557 2.34 -18.74 30.10
CA ASP A 557 3.80 -18.92 30.14
C ASP A 557 4.46 -18.68 28.76
N LYS A 558 3.68 -18.25 27.76
CA LYS A 558 4.13 -18.08 26.36
C LYS A 558 4.11 -16.62 25.89
N ARG A 559 3.38 -15.77 26.59
CA ARG A 559 3.13 -14.36 26.23
C ARG A 559 3.28 -13.45 27.45
N PRO A 560 3.40 -12.13 27.26
CA PRO A 560 3.49 -11.19 28.37
C PRO A 560 2.33 -11.34 29.38
N ARG A 561 2.63 -11.19 30.67
CA ARG A 561 1.66 -11.39 31.76
C ARG A 561 0.41 -10.52 31.62
N TRP A 562 0.55 -9.28 31.14
CA TRP A 562 -0.57 -8.36 30.93
C TRP A 562 -1.60 -8.93 29.94
N TYR A 563 -1.13 -9.62 28.89
CA TYR A 563 -2.00 -10.16 27.84
C TYR A 563 -2.82 -11.34 28.35
N ALA A 564 -2.18 -12.28 29.07
CA ALA A 564 -2.89 -13.37 29.73
C ALA A 564 -3.87 -12.86 30.78
N ALA A 565 -3.49 -11.83 31.56
CA ALA A 565 -4.37 -11.22 32.56
C ALA A 565 -5.59 -10.52 31.91
N MET A 566 -5.39 -9.80 30.80
CA MET A 566 -6.47 -9.17 30.04
C MET A 566 -7.49 -10.23 29.54
N LEU A 567 -7.02 -11.32 28.93
CA LEU A 567 -7.90 -12.39 28.46
C LEU A 567 -8.64 -13.08 29.61
N ALA A 568 -7.97 -13.31 30.74
CA ALA A 568 -8.60 -13.87 31.95
C ALA A 568 -9.67 -12.94 32.53
N LEU A 569 -9.41 -11.62 32.54
CA LEU A 569 -10.38 -10.62 32.97
C LEU A 569 -11.61 -10.60 32.05
N ILE A 570 -11.41 -10.56 30.73
CA ILE A 570 -12.49 -10.60 29.75
C ILE A 570 -13.31 -11.88 29.89
N ALA A 571 -12.66 -13.03 30.07
CA ALA A 571 -13.33 -14.31 30.31
C ALA A 571 -14.22 -14.26 31.57
N ALA A 572 -13.70 -13.70 32.67
CA ALA A 572 -14.45 -13.56 33.92
C ALA A 572 -15.65 -12.61 33.78
N LEU A 573 -15.46 -11.46 33.11
CA LEU A 573 -16.53 -10.49 32.85
C LEU A 573 -17.63 -11.08 31.97
N LEU A 574 -17.26 -11.80 30.91
CA LEU A 574 -18.22 -12.48 30.04
C LEU A 574 -18.98 -13.58 30.78
N ALA A 575 -18.31 -14.39 31.60
CA ALA A 575 -18.96 -15.43 32.40
C ALA A 575 -19.93 -14.84 33.44
N PHE A 576 -19.54 -13.74 34.08
CA PHE A 576 -20.39 -13.02 35.02
C PHE A 576 -21.60 -12.38 34.33
N ALA A 577 -21.39 -11.77 33.16
CA ALA A 577 -22.45 -11.20 32.34
C ALA A 577 -23.41 -12.30 31.88
N TYR A 578 -22.90 -13.44 31.38
CA TYR A 578 -23.72 -14.60 31.00
C TYR A 578 -24.62 -15.05 32.15
N ALA A 579 -24.06 -15.24 33.35
CA ALA A 579 -24.83 -15.69 34.51
C ALA A 579 -25.93 -14.68 34.89
N THR A 580 -25.60 -13.39 34.88
CA THR A 580 -26.55 -12.31 35.21
C THR A 580 -27.66 -12.21 34.14
N LEU A 581 -27.30 -12.17 32.85
CA LEU A 581 -28.27 -12.10 31.76
C LEU A 581 -29.16 -13.36 31.68
N SER A 582 -28.62 -14.53 32.05
CA SER A 582 -29.38 -15.78 32.09
C SER A 582 -30.48 -15.76 33.17
N VAL A 583 -30.22 -15.11 34.32
CA VAL A 583 -31.27 -14.88 35.34
C VAL A 583 -32.35 -13.99 34.76
N ARG A 584 -32.00 -12.88 34.09
CA ARG A 584 -33.00 -12.01 33.46
C ARG A 584 -33.88 -12.76 32.48
N ARG A 585 -33.25 -13.56 31.62
CA ARG A 585 -33.92 -14.39 30.62
C ARG A 585 -34.86 -15.42 31.24
N LEU A 586 -34.50 -16.00 32.40
CA LEU A 586 -35.36 -16.93 33.13
C LEU A 586 -36.70 -16.28 33.54
N PHE A 587 -36.69 -15.00 33.91
CA PHE A 587 -37.89 -14.28 34.35
C PHE A 587 -38.65 -13.58 33.21
N LYS A 588 -37.95 -13.07 32.20
CA LYS A 588 -38.54 -12.26 31.11
C LYS A 588 -38.80 -13.03 29.81
N GLY A 589 -38.23 -14.22 29.65
CA GLY A 589 -38.32 -14.99 28.41
C GLY A 589 -37.28 -14.55 27.38
N GLU A 590 -37.65 -14.56 26.10
CA GLU A 590 -36.69 -14.33 24.99
C GLU A 590 -36.19 -12.90 24.89
N PHE A 591 -37.03 -11.93 25.25
CA PHE A 591 -36.77 -10.49 25.18
C PHE A 591 -36.45 -9.96 26.57
N ILE A 592 -35.26 -9.36 26.72
CA ILE A 592 -34.70 -9.02 28.04
C ILE A 592 -34.39 -7.52 28.19
N ALA A 593 -35.01 -6.66 27.39
CA ALA A 593 -34.86 -5.21 27.47
C ALA A 593 -34.88 -4.64 28.89
N LEU A 594 -34.05 -3.62 29.14
CA LEU A 594 -33.96 -2.89 30.42
C LEU A 594 -35.33 -2.32 30.84
N TRP A 595 -36.10 -1.79 29.88
CA TRP A 595 -37.39 -1.14 30.09
C TRP A 595 -38.56 -2.10 30.39
N SER A 596 -38.34 -3.41 30.36
CA SER A 596 -39.36 -4.41 30.74
C SER A 596 -39.65 -4.48 32.26
N GLY A 597 -39.04 -3.59 33.05
CA GLY A 597 -39.18 -3.52 34.51
C GLY A 597 -38.46 -4.65 35.24
N LEU A 598 -38.26 -4.52 36.55
CA LEU A 598 -37.64 -5.55 37.39
C LEU A 598 -38.68 -6.12 38.36
N GLY A 599 -38.81 -7.45 38.41
CA GLY A 599 -39.64 -8.12 39.42
C GLY A 599 -38.88 -8.27 40.76
N GLN A 600 -39.59 -8.30 41.88
CA GLN A 600 -38.97 -8.48 43.21
C GLN A 600 -38.15 -9.78 43.31
N LEU A 601 -38.74 -10.91 42.89
CA LEU A 601 -38.04 -12.21 42.88
C LEU A 601 -36.82 -12.21 41.94
N GLU A 602 -36.87 -11.48 40.83
CA GLU A 602 -35.75 -11.32 39.90
C GLU A 602 -34.59 -10.58 40.57
N THR A 603 -34.88 -9.45 41.25
CA THR A 603 -33.89 -8.63 41.97
C THR A 603 -33.18 -9.42 43.06
N TYR A 604 -33.91 -10.21 43.84
CA TYR A 604 -33.36 -11.09 44.88
C TYR A 604 -32.51 -12.21 44.29
N THR A 605 -32.92 -12.76 43.14
CA THR A 605 -32.16 -13.82 42.44
C THR A 605 -30.81 -13.32 41.96
N TYR A 606 -30.69 -12.08 41.49
CA TYR A 606 -29.38 -11.49 41.15
C TYR A 606 -28.43 -11.44 42.34
N SER A 607 -28.93 -11.01 43.50
CA SER A 607 -28.12 -10.92 44.72
C SER A 607 -27.66 -12.29 45.21
N ALA A 608 -28.57 -13.28 45.20
CA ALA A 608 -28.24 -14.66 45.52
C ALA A 608 -27.21 -15.25 44.54
N LEU A 609 -27.37 -15.00 43.23
CA LEU A 609 -26.44 -15.43 42.20
C LEU A 609 -25.05 -14.82 42.40
N TRP A 610 -24.95 -13.50 42.60
CA TRP A 610 -23.65 -12.83 42.77
C TRP A 610 -22.91 -13.32 44.02
N LEU A 611 -23.65 -13.57 45.10
CA LEU A 611 -23.10 -14.16 46.31
C LEU A 611 -22.62 -15.60 46.08
N ALA A 612 -23.39 -16.42 45.36
CA ALA A 612 -23.00 -17.78 44.99
C ALA A 612 -21.74 -17.80 44.10
N ILE A 613 -21.66 -16.92 43.09
CA ILE A 613 -20.46 -16.75 42.25
C ILE A 613 -19.29 -16.30 43.11
N GLY A 614 -19.49 -15.33 44.01
CA GLY A 614 -18.47 -14.86 44.94
C GLY A 614 -17.91 -15.99 45.81
N VAL A 615 -18.76 -16.81 46.41
CA VAL A 615 -18.35 -17.99 47.19
C VAL A 615 -17.61 -19.00 46.32
N ALA A 616 -18.11 -19.32 45.13
CA ALA A 616 -17.45 -20.25 44.21
C ALA A 616 -16.05 -19.76 43.79
N LEU A 617 -15.91 -18.47 43.47
CA LEU A 617 -14.61 -17.85 43.17
C LEU A 617 -13.69 -17.89 44.39
N LEU A 618 -14.21 -17.66 45.61
CA LEU A 618 -13.42 -17.75 46.84
C LEU A 618 -12.89 -19.17 47.06
N THR A 619 -13.76 -20.19 46.93
CA THR A 619 -13.38 -21.61 47.04
C THR A 619 -12.31 -21.96 46.00
N ALA A 620 -12.52 -21.58 44.74
CA ALA A 620 -11.55 -21.78 43.67
C ALA A 620 -10.23 -21.03 43.93
N GLY A 621 -10.29 -19.81 44.47
CA GLY A 621 -9.12 -19.01 44.84
C GLY A 621 -8.28 -19.65 45.94
N VAL A 622 -8.92 -20.33 46.89
CA VAL A 622 -8.22 -21.12 47.91
C VAL A 622 -7.61 -22.39 47.33
N TRP A 623 -8.36 -23.15 46.52
CA TRP A 623 -7.87 -24.39 45.92
C TRP A 623 -6.71 -24.15 44.95
N LEU A 624 -6.81 -23.12 44.12
CA LEU A 624 -5.80 -22.75 43.14
C LEU A 624 -4.67 -21.87 43.71
N LYS A 625 -4.69 -21.58 45.02
CA LYS A 625 -3.73 -20.69 45.72
C LYS A 625 -3.55 -19.33 45.04
N SER A 626 -4.61 -18.79 44.43
CA SER A 626 -4.58 -17.55 43.65
C SER A 626 -5.02 -16.35 44.49
N GLN A 627 -4.10 -15.41 44.76
CA GLN A 627 -4.44 -14.18 45.48
C GLN A 627 -5.40 -13.29 44.69
N VAL A 628 -5.25 -13.21 43.36
CA VAL A 628 -6.11 -12.40 42.49
C VAL A 628 -7.56 -12.89 42.57
N LEU A 629 -7.78 -14.21 42.52
CA LEU A 629 -9.11 -14.79 42.58
C LEU A 629 -9.79 -14.59 43.94
N ARG A 630 -9.00 -14.64 45.03
CA ARG A 630 -9.48 -14.31 46.38
C ARG A 630 -9.89 -12.84 46.51
N ILE A 631 -9.09 -11.91 45.99
CA ILE A 631 -9.44 -10.47 46.01
C ILE A 631 -10.70 -10.22 45.17
N ALA A 632 -10.77 -10.76 43.95
CA ALA A 632 -11.94 -10.62 43.08
C ALA A 632 -13.21 -11.16 43.75
N SER A 633 -13.12 -12.31 44.43
CA SER A 633 -14.24 -12.88 45.19
C SER A 633 -14.67 -11.99 46.34
N ALA A 634 -13.73 -11.42 47.11
CA ALA A 634 -14.04 -10.54 48.23
C ALA A 634 -14.74 -9.25 47.75
N VAL A 635 -14.29 -8.68 46.63
CA VAL A 635 -14.94 -7.50 46.02
C VAL A 635 -16.35 -7.84 45.57
N LEU A 636 -16.56 -8.96 44.86
CA LEU A 636 -17.88 -9.36 44.38
C LEU A 636 -18.86 -9.64 45.53
N ILE A 637 -18.39 -10.34 46.58
CA ILE A 637 -19.17 -10.58 47.80
C ILE A 637 -19.53 -9.25 48.46
N ALA A 638 -18.57 -8.33 48.62
CA ALA A 638 -18.83 -7.02 49.22
C ALA A 638 -19.88 -6.24 48.43
N VAL A 639 -19.79 -6.23 47.10
CA VAL A 639 -20.81 -5.60 46.22
C VAL A 639 -22.18 -6.26 46.39
N ALA A 640 -22.25 -7.59 46.41
CA ALA A 640 -23.50 -8.31 46.62
C ALA A 640 -24.12 -7.99 47.99
N VAL A 641 -23.31 -7.98 49.05
CA VAL A 641 -23.76 -7.64 50.41
C VAL A 641 -24.28 -6.20 50.48
N VAL A 642 -23.53 -5.23 49.94
CA VAL A 642 -23.95 -3.82 49.88
C VAL A 642 -25.26 -3.68 49.11
N LYS A 643 -25.40 -4.35 47.97
CA LYS A 643 -26.64 -4.34 47.18
C LYS A 643 -27.82 -4.89 47.99
N VAL A 644 -27.64 -6.04 48.66
CA VAL A 644 -28.69 -6.63 49.50
C VAL A 644 -29.12 -5.65 50.59
N PHE A 645 -28.18 -5.01 51.28
CA PHE A 645 -28.49 -4.05 52.35
C PHE A 645 -29.19 -2.78 51.86
N LEU A 646 -28.78 -2.21 50.72
CA LEU A 646 -29.30 -0.93 50.24
C LEU A 646 -30.62 -1.09 49.48
N PHE A 647 -30.71 -2.10 48.61
CA PHE A 647 -31.82 -2.27 47.68
C PHE A 647 -32.77 -3.38 48.11
N ASP A 648 -32.28 -4.59 48.41
CA ASP A 648 -33.18 -5.70 48.68
C ASP A 648 -33.88 -5.54 50.03
N MET A 649 -33.19 -5.01 51.03
CA MET A 649 -33.74 -4.79 52.37
C MET A 649 -34.72 -3.63 52.45
N SER A 650 -34.63 -2.64 51.56
CA SER A 650 -35.57 -1.51 51.54
C SER A 650 -36.94 -1.91 50.98
N GLU A 651 -37.02 -2.95 50.14
CA GLU A 651 -38.27 -3.47 49.56
C GLU A 651 -38.97 -4.57 50.40
N LEU A 652 -38.31 -5.16 51.39
CA LEU A 652 -38.86 -6.25 52.21
C LEU A 652 -39.66 -5.76 53.42
N GLU A 653 -40.90 -6.26 53.59
CA GLU A 653 -41.75 -6.02 54.77
C GLU A 653 -41.80 -7.24 55.73
N GLY A 654 -41.99 -7.00 57.03
CA GLY A 654 -42.28 -8.03 58.03
C GLY A 654 -41.19 -9.11 58.25
N VAL A 655 -41.59 -10.39 58.23
CA VAL A 655 -40.76 -11.55 58.60
C VAL A 655 -39.62 -11.82 57.63
N LEU A 656 -39.80 -11.52 56.33
CA LEU A 656 -38.78 -11.75 55.31
C LEU A 656 -37.55 -10.85 55.53
N ARG A 657 -37.74 -9.61 56.02
CA ARG A 657 -36.64 -8.70 56.38
C ARG A 657 -35.81 -9.29 57.54
N ALA A 658 -36.45 -9.85 58.56
CA ALA A 658 -35.76 -10.49 59.69
C ALA A 658 -34.99 -11.75 59.26
N LEU A 659 -35.59 -12.61 58.42
CA LEU A 659 -34.93 -13.80 57.87
C LEU A 659 -33.75 -13.44 56.97
N SER A 660 -33.85 -12.39 56.16
CA SER A 660 -32.74 -11.89 55.34
C SER A 660 -31.58 -11.37 56.18
N PHE A 661 -31.83 -10.64 57.29
CA PHE A 661 -30.77 -10.24 58.23
C PHE A 661 -30.06 -11.45 58.86
N ILE A 662 -30.81 -12.49 59.25
CA ILE A 662 -30.25 -13.71 59.83
C ILE A 662 -29.43 -14.47 58.78
N GLY A 663 -29.97 -14.65 57.58
CA GLY A 663 -29.29 -15.35 56.47
C GLY A 663 -28.00 -14.63 56.04
N LEU A 664 -28.05 -13.31 55.87
CA LEU A 664 -26.89 -12.48 55.54
C LEU A 664 -25.86 -12.47 56.68
N GLY A 665 -26.32 -12.36 57.93
CA GLY A 665 -25.47 -12.47 59.12
C GLY A 665 -24.74 -13.80 59.19
N ALA A 666 -25.43 -14.92 58.93
CA ALA A 666 -24.82 -16.24 58.86
C ALA A 666 -23.77 -16.35 57.75
N VAL A 667 -24.04 -15.78 56.57
CA VAL A 667 -23.07 -15.76 55.46
C VAL A 667 -21.84 -14.92 55.81
N LEU A 668 -22.01 -13.73 56.38
CA LEU A 668 -20.89 -12.87 56.80
C LEU A 668 -20.04 -13.53 57.90
N ILE A 669 -20.68 -14.16 58.88
CA ILE A 669 -20.00 -14.96 59.92
C ILE A 669 -19.23 -16.11 59.27
N GLY A 670 -19.85 -16.84 58.34
CA GLY A 670 -19.21 -17.93 57.60
C GLY A 670 -17.96 -17.48 56.82
N ILE A 671 -18.04 -16.34 56.14
CA ILE A 671 -16.91 -15.75 55.39
C ILE A 671 -15.83 -15.24 56.35
N GLY A 672 -16.21 -14.58 57.46
CA GLY A 672 -15.27 -14.11 58.48
C GLY A 672 -14.49 -15.23 59.15
N LEU A 673 -15.18 -16.31 59.52
CA LEU A 673 -14.56 -17.54 60.07
C LEU A 673 -13.64 -18.21 59.05
N PHE A 674 -14.02 -18.21 57.78
CA PHE A 674 -13.19 -18.74 56.70
C PHE A 674 -11.91 -17.91 56.50
N TYR A 675 -12.01 -16.58 56.55
CA TYR A 675 -10.85 -15.68 56.42
C TYR A 675 -9.90 -15.80 57.63
N GLN A 676 -10.46 -15.90 58.85
CA GLN A 676 -9.66 -16.15 60.06
C GLN A 676 -8.89 -17.47 59.99
N ARG A 677 -9.51 -18.56 59.50
CA ARG A 677 -8.85 -19.86 59.31
C ARG A 677 -7.70 -19.81 58.28
N LEU A 678 -7.82 -19.00 57.24
CA LEU A 678 -6.76 -18.80 56.25
C LEU A 678 -5.57 -18.02 56.84
N LEU A 679 -5.83 -16.96 57.61
CA LEU A 679 -4.80 -16.15 58.25
C LEU A 679 -4.07 -16.92 59.37
N THR A 680 -4.78 -17.74 60.15
CA THR A 680 -4.16 -18.60 61.18
C THR A 680 -3.26 -19.67 60.58
N ARG A 681 -3.63 -20.27 59.44
CA ARG A 681 -2.74 -21.20 58.72
C ARG A 681 -1.50 -20.50 58.16
N ALA A 682 -1.65 -19.34 57.52
CA ALA A 682 -0.52 -18.58 56.98
C ALA A 682 0.43 -18.06 58.08
N ALA A 683 -0.10 -17.70 59.25
CA ALA A 683 0.71 -17.33 60.42
C ALA A 683 1.51 -18.53 60.95
N ARG A 684 0.89 -19.71 61.03
CA ARG A 684 1.54 -20.95 61.50
C ARG A 684 2.68 -21.41 60.59
N ASP A 685 2.48 -21.39 59.27
CA ASP A 685 3.54 -21.72 58.29
C ASP A 685 4.73 -20.75 58.37
N LYS A 686 4.50 -19.48 58.75
CA LYS A 686 5.57 -18.49 58.92
C LYS A 686 6.37 -18.72 60.19
N THR A 687 5.71 -19.11 61.28
CA THR A 687 6.37 -19.43 62.56
C THR A 687 7.20 -20.71 62.45
N GLU A 688 6.69 -21.75 61.77
CA GLU A 688 7.41 -23.00 61.52
C GLU A 688 8.66 -22.76 60.65
N ASN A 689 8.58 -21.96 59.57
CA ASN A 689 9.75 -21.59 58.76
C ASN A 689 10.78 -20.72 59.52
N LEU A 690 10.33 -19.86 60.45
CA LEU A 690 11.22 -19.06 61.29
C LEU A 690 11.92 -19.91 62.34
N GLN A 691 11.25 -20.93 62.90
CA GLN A 691 11.87 -21.89 63.81
C GLN A 691 12.89 -22.78 63.08
N GLU A 692 12.60 -23.26 61.87
CA GLU A 692 13.60 -23.98 61.06
C GLU A 692 14.82 -23.11 60.69
N GLN A 693 14.64 -21.80 60.51
CA GLN A 693 15.75 -20.86 60.26
C GLN A 693 16.58 -20.52 61.51
N VAL A 694 16.00 -20.66 62.70
CA VAL A 694 16.70 -20.47 63.98
C VAL A 694 17.45 -21.76 64.36
N ASP A 695 16.80 -22.93 64.22
CA ASP A 695 17.43 -24.24 64.46
C ASP A 695 18.54 -24.60 63.47
N SER A 696 18.59 -23.94 62.30
CA SER A 696 19.70 -24.11 61.32
C SER A 696 20.84 -23.09 61.48
N ARG A 697 20.73 -22.16 62.43
CA ARG A 697 21.76 -21.17 62.77
C ARG A 697 22.46 -21.40 64.12
N GLU A 698 21.91 -22.27 64.96
CA GLU A 698 22.60 -22.92 66.08
C GLU A 698 23.33 -24.18 65.60
#